data_AF-A0A329MDN4-F1
#
_entry.id   AF-A0A329MDN4-F1
#
_cell.length_a   1.000
_cell.length_b   1.000
_cell.length_c   1.000
_cell.angle_alpha   90.00
_cell.angle_beta   90.00
_cell.angle_gamma   90.00
#
_symmetry.space_group_name_H-M   'P 1'
#
loop_
_entity.id
_entity.type
_entity.pdbx_description
1 polymer ?
#
loop_
_entity_poly.entity_id
_entity_poly.type
_entity_poly.pdbx_seq_one_letter_code
_entity_poly.pdbx_strand_id
1 'polypeptide(L)'
;MVRKIVMLAFAILLASGGEMGSTTARAAEAENGLVYYVDAALGSDANTGALEQPFRTIERARDALRELKTQGGGLSGPATVYIRGGTYTLAEPLLFTADDSGTASAPITYAAYPGEKPVISGGKKISGFTEAGNGMWMAEVPEAASGELYFEQLWVNGKWAVRAKTPNAGYHYVDENAGLRKDPATGETIDFSQTAFIPNDPQDAESLSGLSQQELNDVSVHVYSNWLTATRRVDWVNPADSIIGLSGDTYFMPAPIPPFTRYTMENFMGALDVGGEWFLKRTGQLYYMPRAGETMVTAEVVAPILDKLMIVQGDPAAGNYAEHLSFKGLAFAHTKHVTPEDGYKYGQAASSIGTPLPAVIQFKGARSVTFEGNEVFNIANYGLSVEKGSSDVDIVGNYMHDLGAGGVRVGETVNPAPPEPNKVHHITVDNNIIRAGGRLHPEGVGILIGQASDSTVSHNDISDLYYSGISAGWSWVSNETDTLRNVIEWNHIHHIGQMVMDDLGGIYAVGDGTGSIIRNNVIHDITRYDHTAAGLYNDNATTGYTLENNLVYDVQDYGYLNGYARNIMLRNNIFAYTGTYGINNLADSFNDPILGANIRSSFTIERNLIHFAEGKPFSAILTEPYTHTLSGNAYINETGNPNAFDQSSLNQLKQRYGDTTSVLLEESPFTDAAGRNFTLKNGETFPAVTGFVPFDVSTAGVYGDSEWIDLASDYSYQVPVRAPLPQKRPQLFTDDFESTPADGPMQRMTSYWTNGASFIKVISGEQAKSGSQSLKIQEFSDAVGYNFWPMITLAPYHYDGISTMEMDLMIDAGTGLELEFGDRSETGNQHHTMGLQIVGGELFGGDIYTPSKRTKLMDLPVGQWIHLKVSIGVGADYTQQYEVAVTLDGEQTPHVFTGLPSYADVFPIFSYFGMYSIADGVDTSTYIDNFSMSNESSEAPKLMLAAPASVKSGQSFAVTTQLQPGSQQATALDITFEYDLDTVAFVSAESLIPGVALVETKTGEAGKVRVIMASEGLTHAITEAADVLKLNFKAKKRTDGAGTTVQSTKAVVSNERGTEKNVQTASVAIQIQQGNGNGSGNGHGNGNGNGNGNGHGNGNGNGSGNGHGNGNGNGNGNGHGNGNGNGNSNGNGYGNGNGNGNGNGHGNGK
;
A
#
# COMPACT_ATOMS: atom_id res chain seq x y z
N MET A 1 -47.54 19.32 46.59
CA MET A 1 -46.46 19.69 47.55
C MET A 1 -45.68 20.85 46.89
N VAL A 2 -45.43 22.03 47.47
CA VAL A 2 -44.77 22.39 48.76
C VAL A 2 -43.29 21.95 48.73
N ARG A 3 -42.21 22.75 48.75
CA ARG A 3 -41.82 24.22 48.76
C ARG A 3 -40.37 24.29 48.15
N LYS A 4 -39.62 25.36 47.84
CA LYS A 4 -39.58 26.86 47.84
C LYS A 4 -38.56 27.25 46.69
N ILE A 5 -38.33 28.43 46.11
CA ILE A 5 -38.62 29.88 46.29
C ILE A 5 -37.72 30.67 47.29
N VAL A 6 -36.69 31.39 46.79
CA VAL A 6 -35.98 32.64 47.27
C VAL A 6 -34.59 32.73 46.57
N MET A 7 -34.08 33.84 45.99
CA MET A 7 -34.63 35.17 45.62
C MET A 7 -33.83 35.81 44.47
N LEU A 8 -34.42 36.79 43.78
CA LEU A 8 -33.76 37.76 42.89
C LEU A 8 -34.35 39.15 43.15
N ALA A 9 -33.49 40.19 43.24
CA ALA A 9 -33.73 41.61 42.90
C ALA A 9 -32.94 42.59 43.81
N PHE A 10 -32.22 43.56 43.23
CA PHE A 10 -32.72 44.94 43.14
C PHE A 10 -31.90 45.77 42.14
N ALA A 11 -32.40 46.96 41.76
CA ALA A 11 -31.74 47.85 40.79
C ALA A 11 -31.97 49.34 41.13
N ILE A 12 -30.96 50.16 40.78
CA ILE A 12 -30.98 51.63 40.58
C ILE A 12 -31.35 52.54 41.76
N LEU A 13 -30.38 53.38 42.17
CA LEU A 13 -30.60 54.81 42.43
C LEU A 13 -29.31 55.61 42.11
N LEU A 14 -29.39 56.94 42.00
CA LEU A 14 -28.36 57.78 41.38
C LEU A 14 -27.56 58.69 42.35
N ALA A 15 -26.27 58.81 42.03
CA ALA A 15 -25.39 59.98 42.16
C ALA A 15 -25.18 60.69 43.54
N SER A 16 -23.96 60.58 44.09
CA SER A 16 -23.08 61.75 44.32
C SER A 16 -21.66 61.39 44.81
N GLY A 17 -20.63 61.71 44.00
CA GLY A 17 -19.26 62.03 44.45
C GLY A 17 -18.33 60.91 44.97
N GLY A 18 -17.02 61.07 44.70
CA GLY A 18 -15.93 60.34 45.38
C GLY A 18 -15.13 59.38 44.48
N GLU A 19 -13.89 59.76 44.15
CA GLU A 19 -12.91 58.87 43.52
C GLU A 19 -12.29 57.94 44.57
N MET A 20 -12.72 56.66 44.63
CA MET A 20 -11.99 55.55 45.25
C MET A 20 -12.70 54.22 44.92
N GLY A 21 -12.33 53.58 43.80
CA GLY A 21 -13.07 52.42 43.29
C GLY A 21 -12.34 51.50 42.30
N SER A 22 -11.02 51.57 42.20
CA SER A 22 -10.22 50.73 41.27
C SER A 22 -9.46 49.57 41.96
N THR A 23 -9.43 49.53 43.29
CA THR A 23 -8.61 48.57 44.06
C THR A 23 -9.38 47.35 44.58
N THR A 24 -10.71 47.40 44.64
CA THR A 24 -11.54 46.30 45.17
C THR A 24 -12.05 45.32 44.12
N ALA A 25 -12.14 45.72 42.84
CA ALA A 25 -12.53 44.82 41.75
C ALA A 25 -11.41 43.78 41.47
N ARG A 26 -10.16 44.25 41.30
CA ARG A 26 -8.96 43.41 41.10
C ARG A 26 -8.67 42.42 42.24
N ALA A 27 -9.29 42.59 43.41
CA ALA A 27 -9.15 41.67 44.53
C ALA A 27 -10.07 40.44 44.42
N ALA A 28 -11.14 40.50 43.63
CA ALA A 28 -12.09 39.40 43.44
C ALA A 28 -11.73 38.50 42.24
N GLU A 29 -11.03 39.03 41.24
CA GLU A 29 -10.50 38.24 40.12
C GLU A 29 -9.40 37.25 40.58
N ALA A 30 -8.75 37.53 41.70
CA ALA A 30 -7.63 36.75 42.24
C ALA A 30 -8.00 35.35 42.76
N GLU A 31 -9.28 35.03 42.99
CA GLU A 31 -9.70 33.68 43.43
C GLU A 31 -10.10 32.74 42.27
N ASN A 32 -10.35 33.25 41.06
CA ASN A 32 -10.88 32.45 39.93
C ASN A 32 -9.91 32.27 38.75
N GLY A 33 -8.75 32.96 38.74
CA GLY A 33 -7.81 32.95 37.61
C GLY A 33 -8.23 33.87 36.46
N LEU A 34 -7.31 34.08 35.51
CA LEU A 34 -7.55 34.88 34.31
C LEU A 34 -8.26 34.03 33.25
N VAL A 35 -9.27 34.59 32.58
CA VAL A 35 -9.97 33.88 31.49
C VAL A 35 -10.10 34.76 30.25
N TYR A 36 -9.71 34.21 29.10
CA TYR A 36 -9.98 34.77 27.78
C TYR A 36 -10.84 33.81 26.95
N TYR A 37 -11.57 34.37 26.00
CA TYR A 37 -12.44 33.65 25.07
C TYR A 37 -12.07 34.00 23.62
N VAL A 38 -12.10 32.99 22.74
CA VAL A 38 -11.79 33.11 21.31
C VAL A 38 -12.94 32.52 20.50
N ASP A 39 -13.51 33.29 19.57
CA ASP A 39 -14.66 32.89 18.75
C ASP A 39 -14.43 33.24 17.27
N ALA A 40 -14.30 32.23 16.41
CA ALA A 40 -14.02 32.39 14.98
C ALA A 40 -15.08 33.19 14.22
N ALA A 41 -16.34 33.18 14.68
CA ALA A 41 -17.49 33.73 13.95
C ALA A 41 -17.97 35.08 14.52
N LEU A 42 -17.86 35.26 15.84
CA LEU A 42 -18.38 36.43 16.57
C LEU A 42 -17.29 37.30 17.19
N GLY A 43 -16.04 36.83 17.23
CA GLY A 43 -14.91 37.52 17.84
C GLY A 43 -14.32 38.64 16.99
N SER A 44 -13.43 39.42 17.61
CA SER A 44 -12.60 40.43 16.96
C SER A 44 -11.32 40.65 17.74
N ASP A 45 -10.18 40.76 17.06
CA ASP A 45 -8.87 40.85 17.73
C ASP A 45 -8.59 42.24 18.35
N ALA A 46 -9.49 43.18 18.10
CA ALA A 46 -9.57 44.49 18.78
C ALA A 46 -10.46 44.48 20.04
N ASN A 47 -11.05 43.32 20.39
CA ASN A 47 -11.83 43.16 21.62
C ASN A 47 -10.93 42.98 22.86
N THR A 48 -11.55 42.74 24.02
CA THR A 48 -10.88 42.56 25.32
C THR A 48 -10.56 41.10 25.67
N GLY A 49 -11.16 40.13 24.96
CA GLY A 49 -11.09 38.71 25.28
C GLY A 49 -12.14 38.24 26.30
N ALA A 50 -13.04 39.10 26.77
CA ALA A 50 -14.16 38.72 27.64
C ALA A 50 -15.21 37.87 26.88
N LEU A 51 -16.13 37.19 27.59
CA LEU A 51 -17.12 36.31 26.96
C LEU A 51 -18.06 37.07 26.00
N GLU A 52 -18.42 38.30 26.33
CA GLU A 52 -19.26 39.19 25.52
C GLU A 52 -18.44 39.95 24.45
N GLN A 53 -17.11 39.87 24.51
CA GLN A 53 -16.17 40.50 23.59
C GLN A 53 -14.95 39.59 23.35
N PRO A 54 -15.15 38.40 22.73
CA PRO A 54 -14.08 37.43 22.54
C PRO A 54 -13.08 37.91 21.47
N PHE A 55 -11.84 37.45 21.57
CA PHE A 55 -10.89 37.52 20.45
C PHE A 55 -11.38 36.65 19.28
N ARG A 56 -10.82 36.82 18.09
CA ARG A 56 -11.15 35.97 16.92
C ARG A 56 -10.08 34.92 16.67
N THR A 57 -8.81 35.27 16.88
CA THR A 57 -7.67 34.36 16.69
C THR A 57 -7.09 33.89 18.03
N ILE A 58 -6.47 32.71 18.02
CA ILE A 58 -5.82 32.11 19.20
C ILE A 58 -4.51 32.85 19.48
N GLU A 59 -3.85 33.26 18.42
CA GLU A 59 -2.68 34.13 18.35
C GLU A 59 -2.90 35.43 19.14
N ARG A 60 -4.06 36.09 18.98
CA ARG A 60 -4.37 37.32 19.73
C ARG A 60 -4.49 37.06 21.23
N ALA A 61 -5.06 35.92 21.63
CA ALA A 61 -5.21 35.54 23.04
C ALA A 61 -3.86 35.19 23.69
N ARG A 62 -3.00 34.46 22.98
CA ARG A 62 -1.58 34.25 23.34
C ARG A 62 -0.88 35.59 23.54
N ASP A 63 -0.98 36.49 22.56
CA ASP A 63 -0.28 37.76 22.59
C ASP A 63 -0.84 38.70 23.69
N ALA A 64 -2.11 38.58 24.08
CA ALA A 64 -2.68 39.27 25.24
C ALA A 64 -2.04 38.81 26.58
N LEU A 65 -1.69 37.51 26.69
CA LEU A 65 -0.95 37.01 27.85
C LEU A 65 0.51 37.52 27.87
N ARG A 66 1.16 37.62 26.71
CA ARG A 66 2.50 38.24 26.57
C ARG A 66 2.46 39.73 26.94
N GLU A 67 1.47 40.48 26.45
CA GLU A 67 1.20 41.88 26.80
C GLU A 67 0.98 42.08 28.30
N LEU A 68 0.30 41.14 28.97
CA LEU A 68 0.08 41.20 30.43
C LEU A 68 1.35 40.92 31.23
N LYS A 69 2.12 39.89 30.88
CA LYS A 69 3.39 39.55 31.56
C LYS A 69 4.40 40.70 31.49
N THR A 70 4.57 41.29 30.30
CA THR A 70 5.52 42.39 30.05
C THR A 70 5.18 43.69 30.77
N GLN A 71 3.93 43.88 31.22
CA GLN A 71 3.52 45.02 32.07
C GLN A 71 3.95 44.89 33.54
N GLY A 72 4.79 43.90 33.88
CA GLY A 72 5.55 43.87 35.13
C GLY A 72 4.83 43.25 36.33
N GLY A 73 3.66 42.64 36.14
CA GLY A 73 2.95 41.88 37.17
C GLY A 73 3.19 40.38 37.16
N GLY A 74 3.63 39.82 36.02
CA GLY A 74 3.50 38.38 35.75
C GLY A 74 2.03 37.93 35.70
N LEU A 75 1.79 36.62 35.81
CA LEU A 75 0.46 36.08 36.09
C LEU A 75 0.31 35.88 37.61
N SER A 76 -0.76 36.41 38.19
CA SER A 76 -1.05 36.31 39.65
C SER A 76 -1.74 35.01 40.06
N GLY A 77 -1.94 34.09 39.11
CA GLY A 77 -2.66 32.83 39.24
C GLY A 77 -2.78 32.16 37.86
N PRO A 78 -3.44 30.99 37.75
CA PRO A 78 -3.63 30.30 36.47
C PRO A 78 -4.40 31.16 35.45
N ALA A 79 -4.17 30.89 34.16
CA ALA A 79 -4.91 31.51 33.07
C ALA A 79 -5.49 30.45 32.11
N THR A 80 -6.71 30.68 31.63
CA THR A 80 -7.40 29.80 30.68
C THR A 80 -7.87 30.58 29.45
N VAL A 81 -7.56 30.06 28.26
CA VAL A 81 -8.06 30.55 26.97
C VAL A 81 -9.08 29.54 26.46
N TYR A 82 -10.37 29.88 26.50
CA TYR A 82 -11.45 29.05 25.98
C TYR A 82 -11.71 29.35 24.49
N ILE A 83 -11.52 28.33 23.67
CA ILE A 83 -11.70 28.38 22.21
C ILE A 83 -13.09 27.81 21.88
N ARG A 84 -13.96 28.65 21.33
CA ARG A 84 -15.37 28.35 21.02
C ARG A 84 -15.49 27.44 19.80
N GLY A 85 -16.57 26.68 19.69
CA GLY A 85 -16.80 25.76 18.58
C GLY A 85 -16.82 26.44 17.20
N GLY A 86 -16.06 25.90 16.26
CA GLY A 86 -15.88 26.46 14.91
C GLY A 86 -14.54 26.06 14.28
N THR A 87 -14.34 26.43 13.01
CA THR A 87 -13.09 26.14 12.27
C THR A 87 -12.19 27.37 12.25
N TYR A 88 -10.98 27.23 12.77
CA TYR A 88 -9.93 28.24 12.82
C TYR A 88 -8.89 27.93 11.75
N THR A 89 -9.08 28.44 10.53
CA THR A 89 -8.08 28.31 9.46
C THR A 89 -6.87 29.18 9.79
N LEU A 90 -5.71 28.55 9.95
CA LEU A 90 -4.44 29.20 10.23
C LEU A 90 -3.79 29.77 8.96
N ALA A 91 -3.13 30.93 9.09
CA ALA A 91 -2.25 31.47 8.06
C ALA A 91 -0.78 31.05 8.25
N GLU A 92 -0.39 30.75 9.50
CA GLU A 92 0.91 30.24 9.94
C GLU A 92 0.72 29.35 11.19
N PRO A 93 1.66 28.44 11.52
CA PRO A 93 1.51 27.58 12.70
C PRO A 93 1.46 28.35 14.02
N LEU A 94 0.67 27.88 14.99
CA LEU A 94 0.58 28.45 16.33
C LEU A 94 1.90 28.26 17.10
N LEU A 95 2.77 29.26 17.02
CA LEU A 95 4.04 29.29 17.74
C LEU A 95 3.88 29.80 19.18
N PHE A 96 4.27 28.96 20.13
CA PHE A 96 4.46 29.29 21.54
C PHE A 96 5.96 29.28 21.88
N THR A 97 6.43 30.28 22.62
CA THR A 97 7.84 30.46 23.01
C THR A 97 7.99 30.47 24.53
N ALA A 98 9.22 30.66 25.04
CA ALA A 98 9.46 30.90 26.46
C ALA A 98 8.72 32.15 27.02
N ASP A 99 8.32 33.10 26.16
CA ASP A 99 7.47 34.24 26.56
C ASP A 99 6.05 33.80 26.92
N ASP A 100 5.61 32.65 26.39
CA ASP A 100 4.30 32.07 26.65
C ASP A 100 4.26 31.21 27.90
N SER A 101 5.41 30.80 28.45
CA SER A 101 5.52 29.95 29.64
C SER A 101 4.70 30.43 30.84
N GLY A 102 3.99 29.51 31.50
CA GLY A 102 3.37 29.72 32.80
C GLY A 102 4.38 29.54 33.94
N THR A 103 3.87 29.28 35.14
CA THR A 103 4.67 28.71 36.24
C THR A 103 3.89 27.58 36.92
N ALA A 104 4.54 26.74 37.72
CA ALA A 104 3.86 25.72 38.52
C ALA A 104 2.73 26.26 39.45
N SER A 105 2.69 27.57 39.75
CA SER A 105 1.62 28.24 40.50
C SER A 105 0.68 29.10 39.63
N ALA A 106 1.02 29.29 38.36
CA ALA A 106 0.29 30.09 37.39
C ALA A 106 0.41 29.47 35.98
N PRO A 107 -0.06 28.23 35.76
CA PRO A 107 -0.02 27.58 34.45
C PRO A 107 -1.00 28.23 33.47
N ILE A 108 -0.79 28.00 32.17
CA ILE A 108 -1.64 28.53 31.10
C ILE A 108 -2.28 27.38 30.34
N THR A 109 -3.61 27.35 30.28
CA THR A 109 -4.38 26.33 29.55
C THR A 109 -5.08 26.92 28.33
N TYR A 110 -4.89 26.34 27.16
CA TYR A 110 -5.70 26.55 25.97
C TYR A 110 -6.69 25.38 25.87
N ALA A 111 -7.98 25.64 26.05
CA ALA A 111 -9.00 24.61 26.13
C ALA A 111 -10.15 24.88 25.17
N ALA A 112 -10.81 23.83 24.69
CA ALA A 112 -12.13 23.95 24.11
C ALA A 112 -13.13 24.53 25.12
N TYR A 113 -14.07 25.35 24.64
CA TYR A 113 -15.22 25.77 25.46
C TYR A 113 -16.06 24.52 25.82
N PRO A 114 -16.51 24.35 27.08
CA PRO A 114 -17.18 23.13 27.52
C PRO A 114 -18.38 22.72 26.63
N GLY A 115 -18.30 21.51 26.07
CA GLY A 115 -19.33 20.95 25.18
C GLY A 115 -19.22 21.36 23.71
N GLU A 116 -18.18 22.09 23.31
CA GLU A 116 -17.95 22.54 21.93
C GLU A 116 -16.63 21.96 21.38
N LYS A 117 -16.55 21.68 20.07
CA LYS A 117 -15.33 21.19 19.40
C LYS A 117 -14.74 22.28 18.47
N PRO A 118 -13.63 22.94 18.85
CA PRO A 118 -12.90 23.84 17.95
C PRO A 118 -11.93 23.07 17.05
N VAL A 119 -11.96 23.33 15.74
CA VAL A 119 -11.07 22.70 14.75
C VAL A 119 -10.03 23.70 14.26
N ILE A 120 -8.78 23.53 14.69
CA ILE A 120 -7.60 24.26 14.21
C ILE A 120 -7.17 23.62 12.90
N SER A 121 -7.26 24.39 11.80
CA SER A 121 -7.17 23.84 10.44
C SER A 121 -6.03 24.49 9.64
N GLY A 122 -5.17 23.65 9.05
CA GLY A 122 -4.19 24.07 8.06
C GLY A 122 -4.75 24.15 6.64
N GLY A 123 -6.07 24.00 6.48
CA GLY A 123 -6.76 23.84 5.19
C GLY A 123 -7.59 25.04 4.74
N LYS A 124 -7.61 25.22 3.41
CA LYS A 124 -8.40 26.20 2.65
C LYS A 124 -9.54 25.49 1.92
N LYS A 125 -10.75 26.04 2.01
CA LYS A 125 -11.91 25.53 1.26
C LYS A 125 -11.81 25.89 -0.23
N ILE A 126 -11.94 24.90 -1.10
CA ILE A 126 -12.05 25.08 -2.55
C ILE A 126 -13.54 25.11 -2.94
N SER A 127 -13.89 25.90 -3.96
CA SER A 127 -15.28 26.10 -4.40
C SER A 127 -15.32 26.42 -5.90
N GLY A 128 -16.52 26.53 -6.47
CA GLY A 128 -16.70 26.81 -7.90
C GLY A 128 -16.64 25.58 -8.81
N PHE A 129 -16.76 24.37 -8.25
CA PHE A 129 -16.83 23.12 -9.02
C PHE A 129 -17.98 23.11 -10.02
N THR A 130 -17.71 22.69 -11.26
CA THR A 130 -18.67 22.53 -12.37
C THR A 130 -18.50 21.18 -13.07
N GLU A 131 -19.55 20.64 -13.72
CA GLU A 131 -19.49 19.36 -14.45
C GLU A 131 -18.50 19.47 -15.63
N ALA A 132 -17.44 18.66 -15.62
CA ALA A 132 -16.37 18.66 -16.62
C ALA A 132 -16.56 17.57 -17.71
N GLY A 133 -17.62 16.77 -17.62
CA GLY A 133 -17.85 15.58 -18.45
C GLY A 133 -17.30 14.30 -17.81
N ASN A 134 -17.68 13.15 -18.38
CA ASN A 134 -17.24 11.81 -17.93
C ASN A 134 -17.42 11.52 -16.42
N GLY A 135 -18.35 12.20 -15.73
CA GLY A 135 -18.55 12.09 -14.27
C GLY A 135 -17.66 13.00 -13.43
N MET A 136 -16.60 13.58 -14.02
CA MET A 136 -15.72 14.53 -13.35
C MET A 136 -16.39 15.89 -13.11
N TRP A 137 -15.93 16.56 -12.06
CA TRP A 137 -16.16 17.97 -11.76
C TRP A 137 -14.81 18.69 -11.74
N MET A 138 -14.78 19.96 -12.15
CA MET A 138 -13.57 20.79 -12.17
C MET A 138 -13.80 22.14 -11.49
N ALA A 139 -12.82 22.58 -10.70
CA ALA A 139 -12.71 23.93 -10.15
C ALA A 139 -11.37 24.56 -10.54
N GLU A 140 -11.40 25.86 -10.86
CA GLU A 140 -10.19 26.65 -11.11
C GLU A 140 -9.57 27.10 -9.78
N VAL A 141 -8.28 26.84 -9.61
CA VAL A 141 -7.46 27.20 -8.44
C VAL A 141 -6.31 28.11 -8.91
N PRO A 142 -6.53 29.43 -9.01
CA PRO A 142 -5.55 30.35 -9.60
C PRO A 142 -4.20 30.36 -8.90
N GLU A 143 -4.17 30.10 -7.59
CA GLU A 143 -2.93 30.05 -6.81
C GLU A 143 -2.06 28.82 -7.14
N ALA A 144 -2.64 27.78 -7.74
CA ALA A 144 -1.88 26.65 -8.30
C ALA A 144 -1.33 26.95 -9.71
N ALA A 145 -2.03 27.79 -10.48
CA ALA A 145 -1.52 28.28 -11.77
C ALA A 145 -0.37 29.30 -11.64
N SER A 146 -0.31 30.04 -10.52
CA SER A 146 0.81 30.94 -10.20
C SER A 146 1.99 30.24 -9.51
N GLY A 147 1.80 29.00 -9.03
CA GLY A 147 2.78 28.29 -8.21
C GLY A 147 2.82 28.72 -6.73
N GLU A 148 1.91 29.60 -6.30
CA GLU A 148 1.79 30.06 -4.91
C GLU A 148 1.22 28.96 -3.97
N LEU A 149 0.47 28.01 -4.53
CA LEU A 149 -0.13 26.89 -3.80
C LEU A 149 0.03 25.57 -4.58
N TYR A 150 0.72 24.61 -3.97
CA TYR A 150 0.70 23.20 -4.38
C TYR A 150 0.45 22.30 -3.17
N PHE A 151 -0.27 21.21 -3.38
CA PHE A 151 -0.69 20.23 -2.38
C PHE A 151 -0.81 18.85 -3.04
N GLU A 152 -0.54 17.79 -2.27
CA GLU A 152 -0.65 16.40 -2.73
C GLU A 152 -1.73 15.61 -1.95
N GLN A 153 -2.61 16.29 -1.21
CA GLN A 153 -3.74 15.75 -0.45
C GLN A 153 -4.99 16.63 -0.61
N LEU A 154 -6.18 16.03 -0.51
CA LEU A 154 -7.46 16.72 -0.64
C LEU A 154 -8.51 15.98 0.21
N TRP A 155 -9.40 16.70 0.90
CA TRP A 155 -10.54 16.09 1.61
C TRP A 155 -11.85 16.55 1.01
N VAL A 156 -12.79 15.60 0.86
CA VAL A 156 -14.14 15.87 0.38
C VAL A 156 -15.14 15.33 1.39
N ASN A 157 -15.98 16.22 1.93
CA ASN A 157 -16.92 15.98 3.03
C ASN A 157 -16.24 15.32 4.24
N GLY A 158 -15.04 15.79 4.59
CA GLY A 158 -14.21 15.27 5.67
C GLY A 158 -13.44 13.99 5.37
N LYS A 159 -13.60 13.37 4.19
CA LYS A 159 -12.94 12.11 3.81
C LYS A 159 -11.79 12.31 2.82
N TRP A 160 -10.63 11.72 3.10
CA TRP A 160 -9.44 11.75 2.23
C TRP A 160 -9.76 11.29 0.80
N ALA A 161 -9.55 12.16 -0.18
CA ALA A 161 -9.73 11.86 -1.59
C ALA A 161 -8.43 11.32 -2.18
N VAL A 162 -8.54 10.23 -2.95
CA VAL A 162 -7.39 9.54 -3.54
C VAL A 162 -6.78 10.43 -4.62
N ARG A 163 -5.46 10.64 -4.60
CA ARG A 163 -4.79 11.29 -5.71
C ARG A 163 -4.73 10.29 -6.87
N ALA A 164 -5.20 10.67 -8.05
CA ALA A 164 -5.31 9.85 -9.27
C ALA A 164 -4.21 8.78 -9.38
N LYS A 165 -4.56 7.48 -9.32
CA LYS A 165 -3.65 6.37 -9.03
C LYS A 165 -3.94 5.11 -9.87
N THR A 166 -2.88 4.46 -10.34
CA THR A 166 -2.94 3.09 -10.88
C THR A 166 -2.02 2.13 -10.11
N PRO A 167 -2.48 0.90 -9.79
CA PRO A 167 -3.84 0.41 -9.96
C PRO A 167 -4.75 0.92 -8.84
N ASN A 168 -6.04 0.99 -9.11
CA ASN A 168 -7.07 1.39 -8.13
C ASN A 168 -7.16 0.49 -6.89
N ALA A 169 -6.69 -0.76 -7.00
CA ALA A 169 -6.61 -1.71 -5.89
C ALA A 169 -5.43 -2.66 -6.10
N GLY A 170 -4.76 -3.04 -5.01
CA GLY A 170 -3.57 -3.88 -5.07
C GLY A 170 -2.34 -3.10 -5.55
N TYR A 171 -1.51 -3.77 -6.37
CA TYR A 171 -0.21 -3.29 -6.81
C TYR A 171 0.03 -3.69 -8.27
N HIS A 172 0.82 -2.88 -8.98
CA HIS A 172 1.56 -3.35 -10.15
C HIS A 172 2.84 -4.07 -9.71
N TYR A 173 3.45 -4.83 -10.61
CA TYR A 173 4.59 -5.71 -10.32
C TYR A 173 5.69 -5.53 -11.36
N VAL A 174 6.94 -5.44 -10.91
CA VAL A 174 8.12 -5.48 -11.78
C VAL A 174 8.28 -6.88 -12.36
N ASP A 175 8.52 -7.00 -13.67
CA ASP A 175 8.99 -8.26 -14.27
C ASP A 175 10.50 -8.42 -14.07
N GLU A 176 11.29 -7.47 -14.57
CA GLU A 176 12.75 -7.43 -14.40
C GLU A 176 13.26 -5.98 -14.30
N ASN A 177 14.45 -5.77 -13.73
CA ASN A 177 15.12 -4.47 -13.81
C ASN A 177 15.70 -4.24 -15.21
N ALA A 178 15.92 -2.99 -15.59
CA ALA A 178 16.38 -2.67 -16.94
C ALA A 178 17.83 -3.11 -17.21
N GLY A 179 18.69 -3.21 -16.18
CA GLY A 179 20.09 -3.63 -16.32
C GLY A 179 20.95 -2.68 -17.17
N LEU A 180 22.04 -3.21 -17.74
CA LEU A 180 22.95 -2.47 -18.61
C LEU A 180 22.33 -2.24 -20.00
N ARG A 181 22.09 -0.98 -20.36
CA ARG A 181 21.53 -0.58 -21.68
C ARG A 181 22.22 0.66 -22.23
N LYS A 182 22.09 0.89 -23.55
CA LYS A 182 22.48 2.15 -24.18
C LYS A 182 21.47 3.23 -23.79
N ASP A 183 21.94 4.29 -23.15
CA ASP A 183 21.14 5.47 -22.84
C ASP A 183 20.66 6.15 -24.15
N PRO A 184 19.34 6.37 -24.35
CA PRO A 184 18.82 7.07 -25.54
C PRO A 184 19.34 8.51 -25.71
N ALA A 185 19.79 9.19 -24.65
CA ALA A 185 20.25 10.57 -24.69
C ALA A 185 21.73 10.72 -25.08
N THR A 186 22.62 9.88 -24.55
CA THR A 186 24.08 9.93 -24.82
C THR A 186 24.59 8.85 -25.77
N GLY A 187 23.90 7.71 -25.86
CA GLY A 187 24.37 6.50 -26.54
C GLY A 187 25.39 5.68 -25.74
N GLU A 188 25.79 6.12 -24.54
CA GLU A 188 26.71 5.39 -23.66
C GLU A 188 25.99 4.21 -22.99
N THR A 189 26.73 3.16 -22.60
CA THR A 189 26.15 2.01 -21.87
C THR A 189 26.14 2.31 -20.37
N ILE A 190 24.94 2.39 -19.79
CA ILE A 190 24.69 2.76 -18.40
C ILE A 190 23.95 1.61 -17.71
N ASP A 191 24.25 1.37 -16.42
CA ASP A 191 23.51 0.44 -15.58
C ASP A 191 22.26 1.12 -15.01
N PHE A 192 21.09 0.67 -15.47
CA PHE A 192 19.79 1.14 -15.01
C PHE A 192 19.15 0.21 -13.97
N SER A 193 19.88 -0.77 -13.42
CA SER A 193 19.31 -1.80 -12.52
C SER A 193 18.68 -1.29 -11.21
N GLN A 194 18.95 -0.02 -10.84
CA GLN A 194 18.35 0.70 -9.69
C GLN A 194 17.48 1.90 -10.12
N THR A 195 17.41 2.23 -11.42
CA THR A 195 16.82 3.48 -11.94
C THR A 195 15.86 3.26 -13.11
N ALA A 196 15.71 2.05 -13.64
CA ALA A 196 14.61 1.71 -14.54
C ALA A 196 14.22 0.23 -14.42
N PHE A 197 12.97 -0.07 -14.73
CA PHE A 197 12.42 -1.43 -14.68
C PHE A 197 11.46 -1.71 -15.83
N ILE A 198 11.23 -3.00 -16.08
CA ILE A 198 10.23 -3.51 -17.01
C ILE A 198 9.00 -3.93 -16.18
N PRO A 199 7.79 -3.39 -16.46
CA PRO A 199 6.57 -3.78 -15.77
C PRO A 199 6.10 -5.15 -16.27
N ASN A 200 5.41 -5.90 -15.40
CA ASN A 200 4.83 -7.18 -15.75
C ASN A 200 3.65 -7.03 -16.73
N ASP A 201 2.89 -5.93 -16.64
CA ASP A 201 1.94 -5.51 -17.66
C ASP A 201 2.55 -4.37 -18.53
N PRO A 202 2.77 -4.56 -19.85
CA PRO A 202 3.23 -3.52 -20.76
C PRO A 202 2.34 -2.27 -20.79
N GLN A 203 1.05 -2.42 -20.44
CA GLN A 203 0.09 -1.32 -20.43
C GLN A 203 0.48 -0.21 -19.45
N ASP A 204 1.26 -0.52 -18.40
CA ASP A 204 1.78 0.51 -17.48
C ASP A 204 2.69 1.50 -18.18
N ALA A 205 3.64 1.01 -19.00
CA ALA A 205 4.54 1.87 -19.77
C ALA A 205 3.78 2.64 -20.86
N GLU A 206 2.83 2.00 -21.55
CA GLU A 206 1.98 2.68 -22.54
C GLU A 206 1.00 3.68 -21.89
N SER A 207 0.62 3.53 -20.62
CA SER A 207 -0.25 4.50 -19.92
C SER A 207 0.39 5.88 -19.73
N LEU A 208 1.72 5.95 -19.80
CA LEU A 208 2.55 7.17 -19.74
C LEU A 208 2.89 7.72 -21.13
N SER A 209 2.50 7.02 -22.20
CA SER A 209 2.74 7.38 -23.60
C SER A 209 2.09 8.71 -23.96
N GLY A 210 2.84 9.59 -24.63
CA GLY A 210 2.35 10.90 -25.07
C GLY A 210 2.25 11.99 -23.98
N LEU A 211 2.57 11.70 -22.72
CA LEU A 211 2.79 12.73 -21.69
C LEU A 211 3.99 13.63 -22.07
N SER A 212 3.93 14.92 -21.74
CA SER A 212 5.10 15.79 -21.87
C SER A 212 6.13 15.50 -20.77
N GLN A 213 7.39 15.90 -20.98
CA GLN A 213 8.46 15.73 -19.98
C GLN A 213 8.09 16.33 -18.60
N GLN A 214 7.37 17.45 -18.57
CA GLN A 214 6.91 18.03 -17.30
C GLN A 214 5.83 17.18 -16.62
N GLU A 215 4.97 16.53 -17.39
CA GLU A 215 3.93 15.63 -16.86
C GLU A 215 4.54 14.30 -16.40
N LEU A 216 5.54 13.75 -17.10
CA LEU A 216 6.32 12.58 -16.64
C LEU A 216 7.01 12.88 -15.30
N ASN A 217 7.73 13.99 -15.20
CA ASN A 217 8.41 14.40 -13.96
C ASN A 217 7.42 14.72 -12.81
N ASP A 218 6.13 14.94 -13.10
CA ASP A 218 5.07 15.09 -12.11
C ASP A 218 4.48 13.75 -11.65
N VAL A 219 4.65 12.64 -12.39
CA VAL A 219 4.21 11.30 -11.97
C VAL A 219 5.04 10.81 -10.79
N SER A 220 4.38 10.32 -9.75
CA SER A 220 5.03 9.63 -8.63
C SER A 220 4.96 8.11 -8.83
N VAL A 221 6.08 7.41 -8.68
CA VAL A 221 6.12 5.94 -8.58
C VAL A 221 6.51 5.57 -7.16
N HIS A 222 5.61 4.89 -6.45
CA HIS A 222 5.84 4.40 -5.10
C HIS A 222 6.30 2.94 -5.17
N VAL A 223 7.55 2.67 -4.86
CA VAL A 223 8.16 1.33 -4.87
C VAL A 223 8.17 0.79 -3.43
N TYR A 224 7.52 -0.34 -3.19
CA TYR A 224 7.44 -0.97 -1.86
C TYR A 224 8.60 -1.94 -1.67
N SER A 225 9.28 -1.87 -0.52
CA SER A 225 10.50 -2.66 -0.27
C SER A 225 10.64 -2.97 1.21
N ASN A 226 10.13 -4.14 1.62
CA ASN A 226 10.08 -4.64 2.99
C ASN A 226 9.48 -3.61 3.98
N TRP A 227 10.35 -2.91 4.72
CA TRP A 227 10.02 -1.95 5.78
C TRP A 227 9.98 -0.48 5.30
N LEU A 228 10.21 -0.19 4.01
CA LEU A 228 10.18 1.17 3.45
C LEU A 228 9.40 1.27 2.14
N THR A 229 8.85 2.46 1.88
CA THR A 229 8.28 2.84 0.57
C THR A 229 9.13 3.94 -0.04
N ALA A 230 9.72 3.69 -1.20
CA ALA A 230 10.57 4.65 -1.91
C ALA A 230 9.80 5.31 -3.06
N THR A 231 9.37 6.57 -2.88
CA THR A 231 8.72 7.36 -3.93
C THR A 231 9.75 8.03 -4.85
N ARG A 232 9.70 7.77 -6.15
CA ARG A 232 10.51 8.42 -7.19
C ARG A 232 9.62 9.14 -8.21
N ARG A 233 10.20 9.93 -9.11
CA ARG A 233 9.49 10.53 -10.25
C ARG A 233 9.84 9.78 -11.54
N VAL A 234 8.93 9.76 -12.52
CA VAL A 234 9.27 9.21 -13.85
C VAL A 234 10.16 10.21 -14.59
N ASP A 235 11.30 9.74 -15.10
CA ASP A 235 12.25 10.54 -15.87
C ASP A 235 12.04 10.33 -17.38
N TRP A 236 11.73 9.10 -17.78
CA TRP A 236 11.46 8.74 -19.18
C TRP A 236 10.66 7.44 -19.25
N VAL A 237 10.07 7.17 -20.41
CA VAL A 237 9.38 5.92 -20.70
C VAL A 237 9.69 5.48 -22.13
N ASN A 238 9.86 4.18 -22.32
CA ASN A 238 9.99 3.54 -23.63
C ASN A 238 8.94 2.42 -23.73
N PRO A 239 7.74 2.69 -24.27
CA PRO A 239 6.68 1.68 -24.32
C PRO A 239 7.00 0.47 -25.20
N ALA A 240 7.79 0.66 -26.27
CA ALA A 240 8.13 -0.41 -27.22
C ALA A 240 8.97 -1.53 -26.55
N ASP A 241 9.97 -1.16 -25.75
CA ASP A 241 10.73 -2.12 -24.92
C ASP A 241 10.06 -2.39 -23.55
N SER A 242 8.92 -1.75 -23.29
CA SER A 242 8.21 -1.75 -21.99
C SER A 242 9.12 -1.33 -20.83
N ILE A 243 9.79 -0.16 -20.88
CA ILE A 243 10.68 0.31 -19.80
C ILE A 243 10.18 1.63 -19.20
N ILE A 244 10.13 1.71 -17.86
CA ILE A 244 9.87 2.93 -17.09
C ILE A 244 11.17 3.35 -16.40
N GLY A 245 11.65 4.56 -16.71
CA GLY A 245 12.83 5.18 -16.09
C GLY A 245 12.46 6.13 -14.96
N LEU A 246 13.22 6.10 -13.87
CA LEU A 246 13.01 6.84 -12.62
C LEU A 246 14.15 7.82 -12.37
N SER A 247 13.81 9.03 -11.92
CA SER A 247 14.79 10.01 -11.43
C SER A 247 14.90 10.00 -9.91
N GLY A 248 16.05 10.46 -9.42
CA GLY A 248 16.33 10.68 -8.00
C GLY A 248 17.48 9.85 -7.47
N ASP A 249 17.48 9.67 -6.15
CA ASP A 249 18.55 9.07 -5.37
C ASP A 249 18.35 7.54 -5.22
N THR A 250 19.36 6.71 -5.48
CA THR A 250 19.20 5.24 -5.37
C THR A 250 19.45 4.69 -3.97
N TYR A 251 19.80 5.52 -2.97
CA TYR A 251 20.23 5.05 -1.64
C TYR A 251 19.23 4.15 -0.88
N PHE A 252 17.93 4.26 -1.18
CA PHE A 252 16.86 3.38 -0.66
C PHE A 252 16.06 2.69 -1.78
N MET A 253 16.65 2.52 -2.98
CA MET A 253 16.12 1.60 -3.99
C MET A 253 16.71 0.20 -3.76
N PRO A 254 15.96 -0.88 -3.99
CA PRO A 254 16.55 -2.22 -4.07
C PRO A 254 17.62 -2.28 -5.16
N ALA A 255 18.71 -2.98 -4.89
CA ALA A 255 19.92 -2.98 -5.72
C ALA A 255 20.32 -4.43 -6.09
N PRO A 256 19.92 -4.95 -7.27
CA PRO A 256 19.03 -4.33 -8.27
C PRO A 256 17.55 -4.37 -7.83
N ILE A 257 16.66 -3.73 -8.60
CA ILE A 257 15.20 -3.89 -8.41
C ILE A 257 14.81 -5.36 -8.72
N PRO A 258 14.30 -6.15 -7.75
CA PRO A 258 13.99 -7.55 -7.99
C PRO A 258 12.66 -7.74 -8.75
N PRO A 259 12.49 -8.85 -9.47
CA PRO A 259 11.18 -9.31 -9.95
C PRO A 259 10.13 -9.34 -8.83
N PHE A 260 8.88 -9.11 -9.20
CA PHE A 260 7.72 -9.00 -8.30
C PHE A 260 7.80 -7.89 -7.23
N THR A 261 8.77 -6.96 -7.33
CA THR A 261 8.70 -5.70 -6.58
C THR A 261 7.37 -5.01 -6.87
N ARG A 262 6.64 -4.69 -5.80
CA ARG A 262 5.36 -3.99 -5.87
C ARG A 262 5.58 -2.50 -6.12
N TYR A 263 4.81 -1.91 -7.04
CA TYR A 263 4.72 -0.46 -7.16
C TYR A 263 3.30 0.02 -7.47
N THR A 264 3.09 1.32 -7.33
CA THR A 264 1.89 2.02 -7.83
C THR A 264 2.30 3.38 -8.40
N MET A 265 1.61 3.85 -9.44
CA MET A 265 1.88 5.13 -10.11
C MET A 265 0.76 6.14 -9.81
N GLU A 266 1.10 7.39 -9.55
CA GLU A 266 0.16 8.44 -9.15
C GLU A 266 0.41 9.76 -9.89
N ASN A 267 -0.60 10.65 -9.89
CA ASN A 267 -0.51 12.04 -10.34
C ASN A 267 -0.45 12.25 -11.87
N PHE A 268 -1.23 11.50 -12.64
CA PHE A 268 -1.48 11.80 -14.06
C PHE A 268 -2.96 11.64 -14.43
N MET A 269 -3.42 12.37 -15.44
CA MET A 269 -4.83 12.37 -15.87
C MET A 269 -5.31 10.99 -16.37
N GLY A 270 -4.40 10.14 -16.85
CA GLY A 270 -4.73 8.77 -17.29
C GLY A 270 -5.21 7.86 -16.16
N ALA A 271 -4.82 8.17 -14.91
CA ALA A 271 -5.20 7.45 -13.70
C ALA A 271 -6.31 8.16 -12.90
N LEU A 272 -7.18 8.94 -13.56
CA LEU A 272 -8.38 9.54 -12.94
C LEU A 272 -9.63 8.87 -13.54
N ASP A 273 -10.00 7.70 -13.01
CA ASP A 273 -11.03 6.85 -13.62
C ASP A 273 -12.10 6.31 -12.63
N VAL A 274 -11.92 6.42 -11.31
CA VAL A 274 -12.95 6.01 -10.31
C VAL A 274 -13.41 7.09 -9.34
N GLY A 275 -14.63 6.89 -8.80
CA GLY A 275 -15.27 7.82 -7.88
C GLY A 275 -14.59 7.87 -6.51
N GLY A 276 -13.96 9.00 -6.20
CA GLY A 276 -13.12 9.23 -5.03
C GLY A 276 -11.78 9.87 -5.37
N GLU A 277 -11.41 9.90 -6.65
CA GLU A 277 -10.12 10.38 -7.14
C GLU A 277 -10.09 11.86 -7.56
N TRP A 278 -8.94 12.51 -7.42
CA TRP A 278 -8.67 13.87 -7.90
C TRP A 278 -7.32 14.01 -8.60
N PHE A 279 -7.21 15.03 -9.47
CA PHE A 279 -5.97 15.42 -10.14
C PHE A 279 -5.89 16.95 -10.28
N LEU A 280 -4.76 17.54 -9.89
CA LEU A 280 -4.48 18.97 -10.03
C LEU A 280 -3.49 19.21 -11.16
N LYS A 281 -3.92 19.87 -12.25
CA LYS A 281 -2.99 20.34 -13.27
C LYS A 281 -2.16 21.52 -12.77
N ARG A 282 -0.89 21.58 -13.19
CA ARG A 282 -0.01 22.76 -13.04
C ARG A 282 -0.59 24.06 -13.62
N THR A 283 -1.61 23.98 -14.49
CA THR A 283 -2.38 25.13 -14.99
C THR A 283 -3.48 25.63 -14.05
N GLY A 284 -3.58 25.09 -12.83
CA GLY A 284 -4.55 25.49 -11.81
C GLY A 284 -5.88 24.74 -11.82
N GLN A 285 -6.07 23.77 -12.72
CA GLN A 285 -7.35 23.06 -12.86
C GLN A 285 -7.38 21.83 -11.96
N LEU A 286 -8.23 21.88 -10.91
CA LEU A 286 -8.48 20.77 -9.99
C LEU A 286 -9.69 19.96 -10.47
N TYR A 287 -9.43 18.73 -10.92
CA TYR A 287 -10.45 17.75 -11.30
C TYR A 287 -10.74 16.81 -10.13
N TYR A 288 -12.00 16.41 -9.98
CA TYR A 288 -12.45 15.42 -9.01
C TYR A 288 -13.54 14.53 -9.61
N MET A 289 -13.45 13.21 -9.43
CA MET A 289 -14.56 12.29 -9.72
C MET A 289 -15.29 11.96 -8.40
N PRO A 290 -16.56 12.37 -8.21
CA PRO A 290 -17.25 12.20 -6.92
C PRO A 290 -17.53 10.73 -6.57
N ARG A 291 -17.47 10.41 -5.28
CA ARG A 291 -17.90 9.10 -4.76
C ARG A 291 -19.42 8.95 -4.90
N ALA A 292 -19.89 7.69 -4.88
CA ALA A 292 -21.31 7.40 -4.91
C ALA A 292 -22.06 8.08 -3.73
N GLY A 293 -23.02 8.95 -4.05
CA GLY A 293 -23.82 9.72 -3.08
C GLY A 293 -23.34 11.15 -2.83
N GLU A 294 -22.17 11.55 -3.33
CA GLU A 294 -21.67 12.91 -3.14
C GLU A 294 -22.33 13.93 -4.10
N THR A 295 -22.63 15.11 -3.58
CA THR A 295 -23.27 16.21 -4.34
C THR A 295 -22.34 17.42 -4.33
N MET A 296 -21.57 17.62 -5.42
CA MET A 296 -20.52 18.64 -5.49
C MET A 296 -20.99 20.08 -5.30
N VAL A 297 -22.26 20.37 -5.60
CA VAL A 297 -22.87 21.70 -5.36
C VAL A 297 -22.95 22.04 -3.87
N THR A 298 -22.95 21.04 -2.99
CA THR A 298 -23.01 21.19 -1.53
C THR A 298 -21.79 20.60 -0.81
N ALA A 299 -20.82 20.05 -1.55
CA ALA A 299 -19.68 19.36 -0.97
C ALA A 299 -18.71 20.34 -0.29
N GLU A 300 -18.14 19.91 0.84
CA GLU A 300 -17.00 20.58 1.44
C GLU A 300 -15.71 19.99 0.89
N VAL A 301 -15.03 20.73 0.01
CA VAL A 301 -13.71 20.37 -0.52
C VAL A 301 -12.64 21.21 0.17
N VAL A 302 -11.66 20.57 0.79
CA VAL A 302 -10.59 21.24 1.54
C VAL A 302 -9.23 20.81 0.98
N ALA A 303 -8.41 21.78 0.60
CA ALA A 303 -7.02 21.59 0.21
C ALA A 303 -6.10 22.16 1.30
N PRO A 304 -5.03 21.46 1.71
CA PRO A 304 -4.15 21.90 2.78
C PRO A 304 -3.15 22.96 2.29
N ILE A 305 -2.90 23.98 3.13
CA ILE A 305 -1.95 25.05 2.85
C ILE A 305 -0.72 25.03 3.77
N LEU A 306 -0.85 24.56 5.02
CA LEU A 306 0.25 24.37 5.99
C LEU A 306 0.67 22.90 6.10
N ASP A 307 1.92 22.65 6.47
CA ASP A 307 2.44 21.34 6.90
C ASP A 307 2.29 21.11 8.41
N LYS A 308 2.21 22.20 9.20
CA LYS A 308 2.20 22.22 10.67
C LYS A 308 1.10 23.13 11.21
N LEU A 309 0.66 22.85 12.45
CA LEU A 309 -0.43 23.57 13.11
C LEU A 309 -0.02 24.20 14.44
N MET A 310 0.85 23.56 15.22
CA MET A 310 1.27 24.06 16.52
C MET A 310 2.74 23.72 16.82
N ILE A 311 3.48 24.70 17.36
CA ILE A 311 4.89 24.54 17.71
C ILE A 311 5.12 25.17 19.10
N VAL A 312 5.54 24.38 20.08
CA VAL A 312 6.01 24.88 21.38
C VAL A 312 7.54 24.82 21.36
N GLN A 313 8.20 25.98 21.32
CA GLN A 313 9.65 26.10 21.11
C GLN A 313 10.35 26.96 22.17
N GLY A 314 11.08 26.32 23.06
CA GLY A 314 12.08 26.95 23.93
C GLY A 314 13.47 27.05 23.27
N ASP A 315 14.41 27.65 24.01
CA ASP A 315 15.85 27.61 23.78
C ASP A 315 16.56 26.99 25.00
N PRO A 316 16.74 25.64 25.01
CA PRO A 316 17.44 24.94 26.09
C PRO A 316 18.88 25.39 26.30
N ALA A 317 19.56 25.87 25.24
CA ALA A 317 20.96 26.29 25.30
C ALA A 317 21.12 27.66 26.01
N ALA A 318 20.13 28.54 25.87
CA ALA A 318 20.00 29.75 26.70
C ALA A 318 19.35 29.49 28.07
N GLY A 319 18.77 28.31 28.29
CA GLY A 319 18.03 27.94 29.50
C GLY A 319 16.58 28.45 29.54
N ASN A 320 16.03 28.89 28.40
CA ASN A 320 14.71 29.51 28.28
C ASN A 320 13.69 28.48 27.74
N TYR A 321 13.07 27.70 28.63
CA TYR A 321 12.13 26.64 28.23
C TYR A 321 10.72 27.20 27.99
N ALA A 322 9.99 26.55 27.08
CA ALA A 322 8.56 26.83 26.85
C ALA A 322 7.73 25.88 27.74
N GLU A 323 7.20 26.39 28.86
CA GLU A 323 6.86 25.53 30.00
C GLU A 323 5.56 25.89 30.75
N HIS A 324 4.98 24.90 31.45
CA HIS A 324 3.71 25.00 32.18
C HIS A 324 2.51 25.41 31.29
N LEU A 325 2.39 24.72 30.15
CA LEU A 325 1.35 24.90 29.14
C LEU A 325 0.44 23.67 29.06
N SER A 326 -0.86 23.85 28.89
CA SER A 326 -1.80 22.74 28.65
C SER A 326 -2.70 23.02 27.45
N PHE A 327 -2.93 21.99 26.62
CA PHE A 327 -3.79 22.03 25.44
C PHE A 327 -4.86 20.94 25.58
N LYS A 328 -6.15 21.33 25.63
CA LYS A 328 -7.24 20.43 26.03
C LYS A 328 -8.47 20.48 25.13
N GLY A 329 -8.94 19.32 24.67
CA GLY A 329 -10.21 19.19 23.91
C GLY A 329 -10.20 19.82 22.51
N LEU A 330 -9.02 20.19 21.99
CA LEU A 330 -8.88 20.87 20.70
C LEU A 330 -8.79 19.82 19.57
N ALA A 331 -9.29 20.16 18.38
CA ALA A 331 -9.14 19.32 17.19
C ALA A 331 -8.16 19.97 16.19
N PHE A 332 -7.32 19.17 15.54
CA PHE A 332 -6.24 19.60 14.65
C PHE A 332 -6.32 18.89 13.29
N ALA A 333 -6.41 19.62 12.17
CA ALA A 333 -6.67 19.01 10.87
C ALA A 333 -6.10 19.72 9.62
N HIS A 334 -6.12 18.99 8.50
CA HIS A 334 -5.85 19.44 7.13
C HIS A 334 -4.45 20.01 6.91
N THR A 335 -3.41 19.20 7.11
CA THR A 335 -2.02 19.56 6.76
C THR A 335 -1.54 18.86 5.50
N LYS A 336 -0.52 19.44 4.84
CA LYS A 336 0.06 18.93 3.59
C LYS A 336 1.37 18.20 3.79
N HIS A 337 1.63 17.30 2.86
CA HIS A 337 2.96 16.84 2.48
C HIS A 337 3.12 17.13 0.99
N VAL A 338 4.33 17.46 0.55
CA VAL A 338 4.67 17.57 -0.87
C VAL A 338 5.95 16.79 -1.09
N THR A 339 5.87 15.72 -1.85
CA THR A 339 6.97 14.83 -2.18
C THR A 339 8.06 15.63 -2.91
N PRO A 340 9.33 15.64 -2.42
CA PRO A 340 10.42 16.37 -3.05
C PRO A 340 10.63 16.04 -4.54
N GLU A 341 11.28 16.95 -5.26
CA GLU A 341 11.59 16.77 -6.68
C GLU A 341 12.52 15.57 -6.92
N ASP A 342 13.47 15.31 -6.02
CA ASP A 342 14.38 14.16 -6.04
C ASP A 342 13.85 12.92 -5.27
N GLY A 343 12.56 12.94 -4.93
CA GLY A 343 11.84 11.82 -4.32
C GLY A 343 11.91 11.73 -2.79
N TYR A 344 11.33 10.65 -2.26
CA TYR A 344 11.20 10.39 -0.83
C TYR A 344 12.43 9.62 -0.30
N LYS A 345 13.00 10.06 0.83
CA LYS A 345 14.34 9.62 1.32
C LYS A 345 14.37 9.20 2.79
N TYR A 346 13.33 8.54 3.25
CA TYR A 346 13.20 8.07 4.64
C TYR A 346 13.41 6.55 4.70
N GLY A 347 14.36 6.10 5.51
CA GLY A 347 14.86 4.71 5.48
C GLY A 347 14.08 3.71 6.33
N GLN A 348 13.42 4.16 7.40
CA GLN A 348 12.61 3.35 8.32
C GLN A 348 11.69 4.28 9.14
N ALA A 349 10.52 3.83 9.61
CA ALA A 349 9.64 4.63 10.50
C ALA A 349 9.28 6.04 9.97
N ALA A 350 9.20 6.20 8.64
CA ALA A 350 9.12 7.49 7.94
C ALA A 350 10.16 8.52 8.45
N SER A 351 11.38 8.04 8.72
CA SER A 351 12.50 8.81 9.28
C SER A 351 13.84 8.42 8.66
N SER A 352 14.78 9.37 8.66
CA SER A 352 16.19 9.18 8.31
C SER A 352 17.08 9.84 9.36
N ILE A 353 18.36 9.47 9.42
CA ILE A 353 19.30 9.97 10.45
C ILE A 353 19.39 11.50 10.40
N GLY A 354 18.94 12.17 11.47
CA GLY A 354 18.87 13.63 11.57
C GLY A 354 17.87 14.34 10.65
N THR A 355 17.14 13.59 9.81
CA THR A 355 16.16 14.13 8.85
C THR A 355 14.91 13.25 8.86
N PRO A 356 14.02 13.37 9.86
CA PRO A 356 12.76 12.64 9.89
C PRO A 356 11.60 13.42 9.26
N LEU A 357 10.52 12.75 8.88
CA LEU A 357 9.27 13.39 8.44
C LEU A 357 8.77 14.34 9.54
N PRO A 358 8.23 15.54 9.26
CA PRO A 358 7.71 16.41 10.32
C PRO A 358 6.49 15.80 11.03
N ALA A 359 6.14 16.34 12.21
CA ALA A 359 4.83 16.16 12.81
C ALA A 359 4.05 17.48 12.76
N VAL A 360 2.72 17.41 12.78
CA VAL A 360 1.86 18.60 12.70
C VAL A 360 1.85 19.42 13.99
N ILE A 361 2.13 18.76 15.12
CA ILE A 361 2.36 19.37 16.43
C ILE A 361 3.80 19.05 16.86
N GLN A 362 4.59 20.08 17.23
CA GLN A 362 5.99 19.90 17.65
C GLN A 362 6.23 20.53 19.02
N PHE A 363 6.84 19.78 19.95
CA PHE A 363 7.26 20.24 21.28
C PHE A 363 8.78 20.14 21.40
N LYS A 364 9.48 21.26 21.60
CA LYS A 364 10.94 21.36 21.44
C LYS A 364 11.51 22.34 22.46
N GLY A 365 12.39 21.89 23.35
CA GLY A 365 12.74 22.69 24.54
C GLY A 365 11.54 22.98 25.44
N ALA A 366 10.59 22.04 25.48
CA ALA A 366 9.32 22.18 26.18
C ALA A 366 9.35 21.47 27.55
N ARG A 367 8.74 22.05 28.60
CA ARG A 367 8.71 21.44 29.94
C ARG A 367 7.38 21.52 30.68
N SER A 368 6.98 20.45 31.38
CA SER A 368 5.69 20.42 32.09
C SER A 368 4.55 20.83 31.16
N VAL A 369 4.47 20.18 30.00
CA VAL A 369 3.48 20.47 28.95
C VAL A 369 2.48 19.32 28.84
N THR A 370 1.20 19.62 28.84
CA THR A 370 0.11 18.62 28.77
C THR A 370 -0.67 18.76 27.47
N PHE A 371 -0.82 17.67 26.73
CA PHE A 371 -1.67 17.55 25.54
C PHE A 371 -2.72 16.47 25.82
N GLU A 372 -3.92 16.89 26.25
CA GLU A 372 -4.93 16.03 26.86
C GLU A 372 -6.30 16.09 26.16
N GLY A 373 -6.87 14.94 25.80
CA GLY A 373 -8.24 14.86 25.27
C GLY A 373 -8.44 15.54 23.90
N ASN A 374 -7.37 15.72 23.11
CA ASN A 374 -7.41 16.38 21.81
C ASN A 374 -7.69 15.38 20.67
N GLU A 375 -8.09 15.89 19.51
CA GLU A 375 -8.33 15.12 18.29
C GLU A 375 -7.34 15.57 17.19
N VAL A 376 -6.66 14.65 16.51
CA VAL A 376 -5.71 14.94 15.42
C VAL A 376 -6.10 14.09 14.22
N PHE A 377 -6.55 14.72 13.13
CA PHE A 377 -7.15 13.99 12.03
C PHE A 377 -7.03 14.67 10.67
N ASN A 378 -7.16 13.92 9.58
CA ASN A 378 -7.03 14.43 8.21
C ASN A 378 -5.66 15.13 8.00
N ILE A 379 -4.55 14.46 8.28
CA ILE A 379 -3.19 15.04 8.23
C ILE A 379 -2.20 14.24 7.38
N ALA A 380 -1.29 14.93 6.69
CA ALA A 380 -0.37 14.27 5.76
C ALA A 380 0.90 13.66 6.38
N ASN A 381 1.28 14.06 7.60
CA ASN A 381 2.54 13.65 8.24
C ASN A 381 2.26 12.93 9.59
N TYR A 382 3.22 12.96 10.54
CA TYR A 382 2.97 12.47 11.91
C TYR A 382 2.04 13.39 12.70
N GLY A 383 1.31 12.85 13.67
CA GLY A 383 0.47 13.62 14.61
C GLY A 383 1.28 14.58 15.49
N LEU A 384 2.20 14.04 16.31
CA LEU A 384 2.93 14.82 17.31
C LEU A 384 4.40 14.37 17.44
N SER A 385 5.34 15.30 17.62
CA SER A 385 6.70 14.99 18.06
C SER A 385 7.17 15.77 19.29
N VAL A 386 7.78 15.04 20.23
CA VAL A 386 8.56 15.59 21.33
C VAL A 386 10.04 15.52 20.94
N GLU A 387 10.60 16.69 20.67
CA GLU A 387 11.93 16.94 20.12
C GLU A 387 12.88 17.47 21.21
N LYS A 388 14.17 17.53 20.85
CA LYS A 388 15.30 17.83 21.73
C LYS A 388 15.10 18.88 22.82
N GLY A 389 15.67 18.57 23.99
CA GLY A 389 15.68 19.43 25.17
C GLY A 389 14.34 19.54 25.88
N SER A 390 13.37 18.67 25.54
CA SER A 390 12.04 18.64 26.17
C SER A 390 11.97 17.55 27.24
N SER A 391 11.30 17.84 28.35
CA SER A 391 11.11 16.88 29.43
C SER A 391 9.77 17.07 30.13
N ASP A 392 9.28 16.03 30.81
CA ASP A 392 8.08 16.13 31.65
C ASP A 392 6.87 16.57 30.79
N VAL A 393 6.58 15.82 29.73
CA VAL A 393 5.51 16.12 28.76
C VAL A 393 4.51 14.97 28.74
N ASP A 394 3.24 15.29 28.94
CA ASP A 394 2.15 14.33 29.03
C ASP A 394 1.23 14.41 27.81
N ILE A 395 1.10 13.29 27.09
CA ILE A 395 0.26 13.13 25.89
C ILE A 395 -0.80 12.08 26.25
N VAL A 396 -1.97 12.55 26.73
CA VAL A 396 -2.95 11.70 27.43
C VAL A 396 -4.34 11.73 26.80
N GLY A 397 -4.92 10.56 26.52
CA GLY A 397 -6.34 10.47 26.13
C GLY A 397 -6.68 11.15 24.80
N ASN A 398 -5.73 11.25 23.86
CA ASN A 398 -5.95 11.90 22.56
C ASN A 398 -6.41 10.88 21.51
N TYR A 399 -7.21 11.34 20.54
CA TYR A 399 -7.68 10.54 19.41
C TYR A 399 -6.94 10.97 18.13
N MET A 400 -6.16 10.08 17.54
CA MET A 400 -5.40 10.31 16.32
C MET A 400 -5.87 9.36 15.22
N HIS A 401 -6.42 9.88 14.12
CA HIS A 401 -7.01 9.08 13.02
C HIS A 401 -6.86 9.72 11.63
N ASP A 402 -6.98 8.96 10.54
CA ASP A 402 -6.73 9.43 9.16
C ASP A 402 -5.35 10.12 9.01
N LEU A 403 -4.30 9.35 9.35
CA LEU A 403 -2.92 9.82 9.49
C LEU A 403 -2.07 9.39 8.28
N GLY A 404 -1.44 10.36 7.62
CA GLY A 404 -0.54 10.09 6.49
C GLY A 404 0.68 9.27 6.90
N ALA A 405 1.22 9.51 8.10
CA ALA A 405 2.21 8.65 8.76
C ALA A 405 1.63 8.08 10.07
N GLY A 406 2.34 8.24 11.19
CA GLY A 406 1.96 7.70 12.49
C GLY A 406 1.43 8.72 13.50
N GLY A 407 1.19 8.26 14.73
CA GLY A 407 0.67 9.10 15.82
C GLY A 407 1.75 9.96 16.49
N VAL A 408 2.54 9.36 17.37
CA VAL A 408 3.42 10.07 18.31
C VAL A 408 4.89 9.71 18.10
N ARG A 409 5.79 10.69 18.26
CA ARG A 409 7.25 10.47 18.29
C ARG A 409 7.89 11.13 19.49
N VAL A 410 8.87 10.47 20.08
CA VAL A 410 9.53 10.88 21.33
C VAL A 410 11.04 10.74 21.16
N GLY A 411 11.78 11.85 21.19
CA GLY A 411 13.23 11.86 20.98
C GLY A 411 13.66 12.01 19.52
N GLU A 412 14.93 12.34 19.33
CA GLU A 412 15.52 12.61 18.00
C GLU A 412 15.94 11.30 17.30
N THR A 413 15.78 11.23 15.98
CA THR A 413 16.22 10.08 15.16
C THR A 413 17.68 10.24 14.71
N VAL A 414 18.61 10.31 15.67
CA VAL A 414 20.05 10.60 15.46
C VAL A 414 20.98 9.56 16.06
N ASN A 415 22.22 9.51 15.57
CA ASN A 415 23.32 8.73 16.15
C ASN A 415 24.62 9.55 16.11
N PRO A 416 25.41 9.62 17.21
CA PRO A 416 25.07 9.19 18.58
C PRO A 416 23.93 10.04 19.19
N ALA A 417 23.57 9.74 20.44
CA ALA A 417 22.56 10.50 21.19
C ALA A 417 22.86 12.01 21.35
N PRO A 418 21.85 12.88 21.52
CA PRO A 418 22.06 14.31 21.76
C PRO A 418 22.78 14.60 23.09
N PRO A 419 23.75 15.53 23.13
CA PRO A 419 24.34 15.99 24.37
C PRO A 419 23.42 16.99 25.10
N GLU A 420 23.57 17.09 26.42
CA GLU A 420 22.93 18.15 27.22
C GLU A 420 23.16 19.56 26.62
N PRO A 421 22.16 20.46 26.61
CA PRO A 421 20.80 20.33 27.16
C PRO A 421 19.75 19.82 26.14
N ASN A 422 20.15 19.00 25.17
CA ASN A 422 19.28 18.56 24.06
C ASN A 422 18.62 17.19 24.28
N LYS A 423 18.79 16.55 25.45
CA LYS A 423 18.18 15.24 25.73
C LYS A 423 16.65 15.34 25.82
N VAL A 424 15.97 14.20 25.69
CA VAL A 424 14.52 14.05 25.86
C VAL A 424 14.27 12.97 26.90
N HIS A 425 13.49 13.25 27.94
CA HIS A 425 13.25 12.30 29.03
C HIS A 425 11.96 12.59 29.82
N HIS A 426 11.46 11.59 30.56
CA HIS A 426 10.19 11.67 31.31
C HIS A 426 9.00 12.09 30.45
N ILE A 427 8.80 11.40 29.32
CA ILE A 427 7.67 11.66 28.43
C ILE A 427 6.59 10.60 28.67
N THR A 428 5.35 11.02 28.86
CA THR A 428 4.19 10.14 29.06
C THR A 428 3.35 10.11 27.79
N VAL A 429 3.11 8.92 27.24
CA VAL A 429 2.14 8.70 26.15
C VAL A 429 1.11 7.69 26.64
N ASP A 430 0.01 8.17 27.22
CA ASP A 430 -0.95 7.35 27.96
C ASP A 430 -2.37 7.41 27.41
N ASN A 431 -3.08 6.28 27.38
CA ASN A 431 -4.52 6.21 27.12
C ASN A 431 -4.98 6.79 25.75
N ASN A 432 -4.11 6.89 24.76
CA ASN A 432 -4.45 7.44 23.43
C ASN A 432 -5.03 6.37 22.51
N ILE A 433 -5.88 6.78 21.56
CA ILE A 433 -6.33 5.93 20.44
C ILE A 433 -5.62 6.42 19.18
N ILE A 434 -4.78 5.58 18.56
CA ILE A 434 -3.96 5.92 17.39
C ILE A 434 -4.26 4.92 16.27
N ARG A 435 -4.99 5.34 15.23
CA ARG A 435 -5.38 4.42 14.16
C ARG A 435 -5.50 5.02 12.75
N ALA A 436 -5.77 4.17 11.77
CA ALA A 436 -5.86 4.54 10.35
C ALA A 436 -4.60 5.29 9.88
N GLY A 437 -3.44 4.71 10.17
CA GLY A 437 -2.12 5.29 9.90
C GLY A 437 -1.46 4.78 8.62
N GLY A 438 -0.36 5.44 8.25
CA GLY A 438 0.47 5.11 7.09
C GLY A 438 -0.17 5.43 5.73
N ARG A 439 -1.21 6.28 5.69
CA ARG A 439 -2.03 6.49 4.49
C ARG A 439 -1.34 7.19 3.32
N LEU A 440 -0.20 7.82 3.58
CA LEU A 440 0.69 8.42 2.58
C LEU A 440 2.14 7.91 2.72
N HIS A 441 2.51 7.46 3.91
CA HIS A 441 3.84 7.02 4.31
C HIS A 441 3.72 5.66 5.02
N PRO A 442 3.57 4.55 4.27
CA PRO A 442 3.20 3.23 4.80
C PRO A 442 4.12 2.70 5.91
N GLU A 443 5.40 3.05 5.86
CA GLU A 443 6.41 2.76 6.89
C GLU A 443 6.26 3.58 8.19
N GLY A 444 5.24 4.43 8.34
CA GLY A 444 4.94 5.15 9.57
C GLY A 444 4.48 4.22 10.71
N VAL A 445 4.96 4.46 11.93
CA VAL A 445 4.63 3.63 13.13
C VAL A 445 3.68 4.36 14.07
N GLY A 446 2.86 3.62 14.83
CA GLY A 446 1.90 4.23 15.77
C GLY A 446 2.57 5.13 16.80
N ILE A 447 3.62 4.61 17.46
CA ILE A 447 4.50 5.39 18.36
C ILE A 447 5.98 5.08 18.07
N LEU A 448 6.81 6.11 17.92
CA LEU A 448 8.27 6.00 17.80
C LEU A 448 8.97 6.60 19.03
N ILE A 449 9.76 5.81 19.75
CA ILE A 449 10.77 6.30 20.70
C ILE A 449 12.12 6.29 19.98
N GLY A 450 12.68 7.48 19.71
CA GLY A 450 14.05 7.66 19.22
C GLY A 450 15.03 7.77 20.39
N GLN A 451 15.94 8.75 20.33
CA GLN A 451 16.85 9.07 21.43
C GLN A 451 16.11 9.78 22.58
N ALA A 452 15.49 9.00 23.47
CA ALA A 452 14.81 9.48 24.69
C ALA A 452 14.82 8.45 25.82
N SER A 453 14.93 8.90 27.08
CA SER A 453 15.07 8.05 28.27
C SER A 453 13.90 8.17 29.26
N ASP A 454 13.80 7.23 30.21
CA ASP A 454 12.92 7.29 31.39
C ASP A 454 11.44 7.63 31.06
N SER A 455 10.97 7.24 29.87
CA SER A 455 9.67 7.60 29.32
C SER A 455 8.70 6.41 29.32
N THR A 456 7.40 6.70 29.45
CA THR A 456 6.34 5.69 29.61
C THR A 456 5.36 5.77 28.46
N VAL A 457 5.12 4.64 27.79
CA VAL A 457 4.10 4.46 26.76
C VAL A 457 3.10 3.42 27.27
N SER A 458 1.91 3.86 27.66
CA SER A 458 0.95 3.00 28.36
C SER A 458 -0.51 3.14 27.93
N HIS A 459 -1.29 2.06 28.08
CA HIS A 459 -2.75 2.06 27.85
C HIS A 459 -3.20 2.59 26.48
N ASN A 460 -2.34 2.61 25.45
CA ASN A 460 -2.73 3.08 24.13
C ASN A 460 -3.42 1.96 23.33
N ASP A 461 -4.45 2.32 22.56
CA ASP A 461 -4.98 1.52 21.45
C ASP A 461 -4.24 1.93 20.18
N ILE A 462 -3.63 0.97 19.48
CA ILE A 462 -2.84 1.20 18.27
C ILE A 462 -3.28 0.21 17.20
N SER A 463 -4.03 0.70 16.21
CA SER A 463 -4.74 -0.19 15.28
C SER A 463 -4.82 0.34 13.85
N ASP A 464 -5.02 -0.52 12.85
CA ASP A 464 -5.13 -0.11 11.43
C ASP A 464 -3.94 0.76 10.94
N LEU A 465 -2.73 0.21 11.04
CA LEU A 465 -1.52 0.75 10.39
C LEU A 465 -0.97 -0.22 9.35
N TYR A 466 -0.15 0.29 8.43
CA TYR A 466 0.52 -0.52 7.40
C TYR A 466 1.88 -1.08 7.83
N TYR A 467 2.47 -0.61 8.94
CA TYR A 467 3.75 -1.10 9.47
C TYR A 467 3.67 -1.36 11.00
N SER A 468 4.75 -1.15 11.76
CA SER A 468 4.86 -1.52 13.18
C SER A 468 3.98 -0.65 14.12
N GLY A 469 3.52 -1.24 15.23
CA GLY A 469 2.70 -0.55 16.23
C GLY A 469 3.51 0.44 17.08
N ILE A 470 4.51 -0.07 17.80
CA ILE A 470 5.49 0.72 18.56
C ILE A 470 6.90 0.38 18.08
N SER A 471 7.75 1.39 17.90
CA SER A 471 9.18 1.25 17.59
C SER A 471 10.02 1.95 18.67
N ALA A 472 11.02 1.26 19.24
CA ALA A 472 11.82 1.79 20.35
C ALA A 472 13.34 1.72 20.10
N GLY A 473 14.00 2.87 20.13
CA GLY A 473 15.42 3.03 19.83
C GLY A 473 15.69 3.36 18.37
N TRP A 474 16.94 3.74 18.09
CA TRP A 474 17.33 4.24 16.77
C TRP A 474 18.77 3.89 16.37
N SER A 475 19.32 2.75 16.83
CA SER A 475 20.73 2.39 16.53
C SER A 475 20.96 0.91 16.28
N TRP A 476 21.31 0.57 15.04
CA TRP A 476 21.66 -0.78 14.58
C TRP A 476 23.10 -1.22 14.96
N VAL A 477 23.81 -0.48 15.82
CA VAL A 477 25.18 -0.78 16.29
C VAL A 477 25.37 -0.39 17.76
N SER A 478 26.35 -0.99 18.45
CA SER A 478 26.63 -0.69 19.88
C SER A 478 27.31 0.69 20.07
N ASN A 479 26.54 1.78 20.05
CA ASN A 479 26.99 3.15 20.28
C ASN A 479 26.40 3.78 21.56
N GLU A 480 26.69 5.06 21.80
CA GLU A 480 26.06 5.85 22.86
C GLU A 480 24.63 6.27 22.46
N THR A 481 23.67 5.90 23.32
CA THR A 481 22.22 5.97 23.11
C THR A 481 21.53 6.45 24.39
N ASP A 482 20.48 7.25 24.23
CA ASP A 482 19.60 7.71 25.32
C ASP A 482 18.35 6.83 25.48
N THR A 483 18.19 5.74 24.71
CA THR A 483 16.98 4.87 24.68
C THR A 483 16.78 4.00 25.95
N LEU A 484 17.20 4.50 27.11
CA LEU A 484 17.39 3.74 28.35
C LEU A 484 16.22 3.92 29.32
N ARG A 485 15.85 2.82 30.01
CA ARG A 485 14.87 2.79 31.12
C ARG A 485 13.45 3.22 30.72
N ASN A 486 13.10 3.04 29.45
CA ASN A 486 11.75 3.30 28.94
C ASN A 486 10.80 2.14 29.29
N VAL A 487 9.54 2.45 29.56
CA VAL A 487 8.52 1.46 29.93
C VAL A 487 7.40 1.47 28.89
N ILE A 488 7.12 0.31 28.29
CA ILE A 488 6.06 0.12 27.29
C ILE A 488 5.09 -0.92 27.85
N GLU A 489 3.99 -0.48 28.44
CA GLU A 489 3.09 -1.40 29.16
C GLU A 489 1.58 -1.18 29.01
N TRP A 490 0.81 -2.26 29.08
CA TRP A 490 -0.66 -2.23 28.94
C TRP A 490 -1.18 -1.65 27.61
N ASN A 491 -0.38 -1.60 26.55
CA ASN A 491 -0.86 -1.18 25.24
C ASN A 491 -1.60 -2.33 24.54
N HIS A 492 -2.59 -2.00 23.74
CA HIS A 492 -3.33 -2.92 22.88
C HIS A 492 -3.01 -2.57 21.42
N ILE A 493 -2.42 -3.53 20.69
CA ILE A 493 -1.85 -3.30 19.35
C ILE A 493 -2.41 -4.35 18.40
N HIS A 494 -3.18 -3.95 17.39
CA HIS A 494 -3.84 -4.92 16.52
C HIS A 494 -4.17 -4.49 15.09
N HIS A 495 -4.35 -5.46 14.19
CA HIS A 495 -4.70 -5.21 12.79
C HIS A 495 -3.70 -4.29 12.09
N ILE A 496 -2.41 -4.62 12.23
CA ILE A 496 -1.28 -3.86 11.66
C ILE A 496 -0.55 -4.66 10.58
N GLY A 497 0.25 -3.97 9.77
CA GLY A 497 0.96 -4.53 8.61
C GLY A 497 0.06 -4.69 7.39
N GLN A 498 -1.14 -5.26 7.59
CA GLN A 498 -2.26 -5.33 6.63
C GLN A 498 -1.92 -5.91 5.24
N MET A 499 -0.93 -6.80 5.15
CA MET A 499 -0.37 -7.27 3.86
C MET A 499 0.19 -6.12 2.99
N VAL A 500 0.55 -4.97 3.59
CA VAL A 500 1.13 -3.80 2.92
C VAL A 500 2.64 -3.71 3.14
N MET A 501 3.12 -3.74 4.39
CA MET A 501 4.56 -3.72 4.69
C MET A 501 5.03 -5.04 5.31
N ASP A 502 6.34 -5.15 5.49
CA ASP A 502 7.03 -6.31 6.02
C ASP A 502 8.16 -5.89 6.97
N ASP A 503 8.75 -6.89 7.65
CA ASP A 503 9.77 -6.72 8.69
C ASP A 503 9.31 -5.82 9.85
N LEU A 504 8.07 -6.08 10.28
CA LEU A 504 7.37 -5.31 11.31
C LEU A 504 7.24 -6.06 12.64
N GLY A 505 7.13 -5.27 13.71
CA GLY A 505 6.77 -5.71 15.05
C GLY A 505 5.47 -5.08 15.55
N GLY A 506 4.69 -5.79 16.36
CA GLY A 506 3.72 -5.15 17.25
C GLY A 506 4.43 -4.16 18.17
N ILE A 507 5.49 -4.63 18.82
CA ILE A 507 6.52 -3.79 19.45
C ILE A 507 7.89 -4.19 18.87
N TYR A 508 8.49 -3.30 18.09
CA TYR A 508 9.85 -3.37 17.56
C TYR A 508 10.81 -2.59 18.47
N ALA A 509 12.04 -3.08 18.63
CA ALA A 509 13.12 -2.35 19.30
C ALA A 509 14.47 -2.56 18.60
N VAL A 510 15.34 -1.54 18.66
CA VAL A 510 16.68 -1.54 18.04
C VAL A 510 17.70 -0.77 18.89
N GLY A 511 18.89 -1.34 19.09
CA GLY A 511 19.97 -0.74 19.88
C GLY A 511 19.86 -0.86 21.41
N ASP A 512 20.87 -0.37 22.13
CA ASP A 512 20.93 -0.53 23.59
C ASP A 512 19.82 0.28 24.29
N GLY A 513 18.98 -0.44 25.03
CA GLY A 513 17.92 0.08 25.87
C GLY A 513 17.99 -0.52 27.27
N THR A 514 19.20 -0.68 27.80
CA THR A 514 19.43 -1.33 29.11
C THR A 514 18.55 -0.74 30.21
N GLY A 515 17.75 -1.61 30.83
CA GLY A 515 16.79 -1.26 31.87
C GLY A 515 15.39 -0.91 31.37
N SER A 516 15.15 -0.88 30.06
CA SER A 516 13.81 -0.72 29.47
C SER A 516 12.98 -2.00 29.59
N ILE A 517 11.66 -1.85 29.73
CA ILE A 517 10.71 -2.94 30.01
C ILE A 517 9.53 -2.87 29.05
N ILE A 518 9.19 -4.00 28.42
CA ILE A 518 8.01 -4.19 27.57
C ILE A 518 7.10 -5.21 28.28
N ARG A 519 5.97 -4.79 28.83
CA ARG A 519 5.14 -5.69 29.64
C ARG A 519 3.63 -5.53 29.62
N ASN A 520 2.90 -6.60 29.93
CA ASN A 520 1.44 -6.59 30.06
C ASN A 520 0.69 -6.10 28.79
N ASN A 521 1.35 -6.06 27.63
CA ASN A 521 0.73 -5.61 26.37
C ASN A 521 -0.07 -6.75 25.73
N VAL A 522 -1.10 -6.40 24.95
CA VAL A 522 -1.92 -7.32 24.14
C VAL A 522 -1.69 -7.01 22.67
N ILE A 523 -1.24 -8.00 21.90
CA ILE A 523 -0.73 -7.82 20.54
C ILE A 523 -1.30 -8.90 19.62
N HIS A 524 -2.06 -8.53 18.58
CA HIS A 524 -2.64 -9.53 17.66
C HIS A 524 -2.98 -9.03 16.24
N ASP A 525 -3.47 -9.91 15.38
CA ASP A 525 -3.83 -9.62 13.98
C ASP A 525 -2.72 -8.91 13.21
N ILE A 526 -1.48 -9.43 13.32
CA ILE A 526 -0.32 -8.88 12.63
C ILE A 526 -0.07 -9.68 11.36
N THR A 527 -0.15 -8.99 10.23
CA THR A 527 0.04 -9.55 8.89
C THR A 527 1.16 -8.85 8.13
N ARG A 528 1.66 -9.47 7.06
CA ARG A 528 2.77 -8.99 6.22
C ARG A 528 2.65 -9.55 4.82
N TYR A 529 3.22 -8.89 3.83
CA TYR A 529 3.09 -9.30 2.44
C TYR A 529 3.93 -10.55 2.11
N ASP A 530 5.26 -10.51 2.20
CA ASP A 530 6.18 -11.59 1.79
C ASP A 530 7.37 -11.90 2.73
N HIS A 531 7.89 -10.97 3.55
CA HIS A 531 9.12 -11.19 4.34
C HIS A 531 8.85 -11.69 5.78
N THR A 532 8.73 -10.81 6.78
CA THR A 532 8.64 -11.17 8.22
C THR A 532 7.60 -10.33 8.99
N ALA A 533 6.90 -10.94 9.96
CA ALA A 533 6.12 -10.26 11.00
C ALA A 533 6.28 -10.89 12.38
N ALA A 534 6.33 -10.06 13.43
CA ALA A 534 6.38 -10.53 14.81
C ALA A 534 5.47 -9.75 15.76
N GLY A 535 5.02 -10.38 16.85
CA GLY A 535 4.38 -9.67 17.96
C GLY A 535 5.36 -8.79 18.72
N LEU A 536 6.48 -9.39 19.13
CA LEU A 536 7.60 -8.72 19.77
C LEU A 536 8.87 -8.92 18.94
N TYR A 537 9.56 -7.84 18.55
CA TYR A 537 10.77 -7.90 17.73
C TYR A 537 11.89 -7.12 18.43
N ASN A 538 13.03 -7.77 18.67
CA ASN A 538 14.26 -7.12 19.11
C ASN A 538 15.31 -7.31 18.02
N ASP A 539 15.65 -6.22 17.33
CA ASP A 539 16.49 -6.16 16.13
C ASP A 539 17.94 -5.73 16.45
N ASN A 540 18.76 -5.45 15.43
CA ASN A 540 20.19 -5.16 15.49
C ASN A 540 20.64 -4.38 16.73
N ALA A 541 21.68 -4.91 17.40
CA ALA A 541 22.27 -4.37 18.61
C ALA A 541 21.34 -4.21 19.83
N THR A 542 20.08 -4.66 19.78
CA THR A 542 19.15 -4.54 20.92
C THR A 542 19.73 -5.18 22.17
N THR A 543 19.80 -4.41 23.25
CA THR A 543 20.51 -4.81 24.48
C THR A 543 19.71 -4.50 25.74
N GLY A 544 19.65 -5.46 26.66
CA GLY A 544 19.29 -5.22 28.07
C GLY A 544 17.81 -4.93 28.36
N TYR A 545 16.92 -5.27 27.43
CA TYR A 545 15.47 -5.20 27.62
C TYR A 545 14.92 -6.37 28.45
N THR A 546 13.82 -6.14 29.17
CA THR A 546 12.96 -7.19 29.75
C THR A 546 11.59 -7.19 29.07
N LEU A 547 11.20 -8.33 28.49
CA LEU A 547 9.92 -8.58 27.84
C LEU A 547 9.13 -9.55 28.72
N GLU A 548 8.13 -9.05 29.46
CA GLU A 548 7.39 -9.85 30.45
C GLU A 548 5.86 -9.72 30.42
N ASN A 549 5.13 -10.80 30.71
CA ASN A 549 3.66 -10.78 30.82
C ASN A 549 2.93 -10.27 29.55
N ASN A 550 3.52 -10.32 28.37
CA ASN A 550 2.83 -9.91 27.15
C ASN A 550 1.97 -11.06 26.63
N LEU A 551 0.78 -10.76 26.11
CA LEU A 551 -0.05 -11.69 25.34
C LEU A 551 0.08 -11.35 23.86
N VAL A 552 0.58 -12.31 23.09
CA VAL A 552 0.72 -12.23 21.63
C VAL A 552 -0.08 -13.35 20.99
N TYR A 553 -0.98 -13.03 20.06
CA TYR A 553 -1.70 -14.06 19.30
C TYR A 553 -2.05 -13.66 17.87
N ASP A 554 -2.43 -14.62 17.02
CA ASP A 554 -2.81 -14.38 15.61
C ASP A 554 -1.77 -13.51 14.84
N VAL A 555 -0.51 -13.95 14.87
CA VAL A 555 0.61 -13.31 14.16
C VAL A 555 1.10 -14.23 13.05
N GLN A 556 1.23 -13.67 11.84
CA GLN A 556 1.50 -14.44 10.62
C GLN A 556 2.78 -15.28 10.64
N ASP A 557 3.86 -14.83 11.30
CA ASP A 557 5.05 -15.66 11.51
C ASP A 557 5.37 -15.93 12.99
N TYR A 558 5.70 -14.89 13.76
CA TYR A 558 6.44 -15.04 15.01
C TYR A 558 5.77 -14.43 16.25
N GLY A 559 5.72 -15.18 17.34
CA GLY A 559 5.35 -14.59 18.65
C GLY A 559 6.42 -13.61 19.14
N TYR A 560 7.67 -14.06 19.16
CA TYR A 560 8.86 -13.23 19.36
C TYR A 560 9.92 -13.48 18.27
N LEU A 561 10.57 -12.41 17.80
CA LEU A 561 11.67 -12.44 16.84
C LEU A 561 12.93 -11.79 17.42
N ASN A 562 14.03 -12.55 17.43
CA ASN A 562 15.36 -12.06 17.75
C ASN A 562 16.18 -11.79 16.47
N GLY A 563 16.20 -10.54 16.03
CA GLY A 563 17.21 -10.00 15.13
C GLY A 563 18.47 -9.66 15.92
N TYR A 564 19.33 -10.64 16.17
CA TYR A 564 20.69 -10.43 16.69
C TYR A 564 20.82 -9.77 18.09
N ALA A 565 19.73 -9.66 18.85
CA ALA A 565 19.70 -9.01 20.16
C ALA A 565 20.42 -9.81 21.28
N ARG A 566 20.87 -9.11 22.34
CA ARG A 566 21.72 -9.64 23.42
C ARG A 566 21.28 -9.20 24.81
N ASN A 567 21.61 -10.02 25.82
CA ASN A 567 21.24 -9.82 27.22
C ASN A 567 19.72 -9.53 27.43
N ILE A 568 18.84 -10.18 26.64
CA ILE A 568 17.38 -9.98 26.73
C ILE A 568 16.77 -10.96 27.75
N MET A 569 15.80 -10.49 28.53
CA MET A 569 15.00 -11.32 29.43
C MET A 569 13.59 -11.50 28.84
N LEU A 570 13.31 -12.64 28.21
CA LEU A 570 12.01 -13.00 27.64
C LEU A 570 11.29 -13.95 28.60
N ARG A 571 10.42 -13.43 29.46
CA ARG A 571 9.81 -14.23 30.54
C ARG A 571 8.30 -14.11 30.68
N ASN A 572 7.65 -15.19 31.09
CA ASN A 572 6.24 -15.14 31.51
C ASN A 572 5.26 -14.59 30.46
N ASN A 573 5.59 -14.65 29.17
CA ASN A 573 4.71 -14.21 28.08
C ASN A 573 3.80 -15.37 27.62
N ILE A 574 2.68 -15.03 26.97
CA ILE A 574 1.82 -15.98 26.24
C ILE A 574 2.01 -15.72 24.75
N PHE A 575 2.39 -16.76 24.00
CA PHE A 575 2.43 -16.77 22.54
C PHE A 575 1.43 -17.81 22.04
N ALA A 576 0.39 -17.41 21.30
CA ALA A 576 -0.66 -18.31 20.80
C ALA A 576 -0.93 -18.13 19.30
N TYR A 577 -1.30 -19.18 18.57
CA TYR A 577 -1.72 -19.08 17.15
C TYR A 577 -0.76 -18.27 16.25
N THR A 578 0.54 -18.48 16.43
CA THR A 578 1.61 -17.90 15.58
C THR A 578 1.92 -18.83 14.41
N GLY A 579 1.92 -18.34 13.17
CA GLY A 579 1.95 -19.21 11.97
C GLY A 579 3.23 -20.04 11.79
N THR A 580 4.41 -19.44 11.99
CA THR A 580 5.70 -20.08 11.71
C THR A 580 6.42 -20.55 12.98
N TYR A 581 6.69 -19.65 13.93
CA TYR A 581 7.31 -19.99 15.22
C TYR A 581 6.74 -19.23 16.41
N GLY A 582 6.60 -19.90 17.57
CA GLY A 582 6.33 -19.18 18.83
C GLY A 582 7.45 -18.19 19.17
N ILE A 583 8.70 -18.63 19.07
CA ILE A 583 9.92 -17.83 19.31
C ILE A 583 10.92 -18.14 18.19
N ASN A 584 11.48 -17.11 17.55
CA ASN A 584 12.49 -17.24 16.49
C ASN A 584 13.77 -16.46 16.80
N ASN A 585 14.90 -16.92 16.26
CA ASN A 585 16.18 -16.21 16.21
C ASN A 585 16.71 -16.25 14.77
N LEU A 586 17.02 -15.09 14.19
CA LEU A 586 17.52 -15.00 12.81
C LEU A 586 18.94 -15.56 12.68
N ALA A 587 19.82 -15.29 13.65
CA ALA A 587 21.18 -15.85 13.67
C ALA A 587 21.82 -15.85 15.07
N ASP A 588 22.87 -16.66 15.23
CA ASP A 588 23.66 -16.73 16.45
C ASP A 588 24.57 -15.52 16.68
N SER A 589 24.90 -14.74 15.64
CA SER A 589 25.82 -13.60 15.78
C SER A 589 25.66 -12.53 14.70
N PHE A 590 25.96 -11.29 15.08
CA PHE A 590 26.06 -10.10 14.23
C PHE A 590 27.47 -9.51 14.27
N ASN A 591 27.93 -8.96 13.14
CA ASN A 591 29.24 -8.33 13.01
C ASN A 591 29.13 -6.83 13.32
N ASP A 592 29.28 -6.48 14.59
CA ASP A 592 29.18 -5.09 15.06
C ASP A 592 30.48 -4.33 14.71
N PRO A 593 30.42 -3.26 13.87
CA PRO A 593 31.62 -2.54 13.42
C PRO A 593 32.24 -1.65 14.50
N ILE A 594 31.52 -1.34 15.59
CA ILE A 594 32.02 -0.54 16.71
C ILE A 594 32.79 -1.42 17.70
N LEU A 595 32.29 -2.63 17.95
CA LEU A 595 32.92 -3.58 18.88
C LEU A 595 33.90 -4.57 18.21
N GLY A 596 33.97 -4.59 16.88
CA GLY A 596 35.05 -5.22 16.12
C GLY A 596 35.12 -6.74 16.21
N ALA A 597 33.99 -7.39 16.49
CA ALA A 597 33.88 -8.84 16.67
C ALA A 597 32.46 -9.32 16.33
N ASN A 598 32.33 -10.61 16.00
CA ASN A 598 31.03 -11.29 15.94
C ASN A 598 30.44 -11.37 17.34
N ILE A 599 29.57 -10.42 17.68
CA ILE A 599 28.78 -10.43 18.91
C ILE A 599 27.74 -11.53 18.78
N ARG A 600 27.60 -12.37 19.80
CA ARG A 600 26.57 -13.41 19.81
C ARG A 600 25.25 -12.91 20.40
N SER A 601 24.16 -13.32 19.77
CA SER A 601 22.80 -13.24 20.31
C SER A 601 22.77 -13.92 21.69
N SER A 602 22.06 -13.36 22.67
CA SER A 602 22.00 -13.96 24.02
C SER A 602 20.79 -13.53 24.81
N PHE A 603 20.11 -14.48 25.46
CA PHE A 603 18.85 -14.22 26.16
C PHE A 603 18.44 -15.34 27.11
N THR A 604 17.57 -14.99 28.06
CA THR A 604 16.89 -15.92 28.96
C THR A 604 15.44 -16.12 28.50
N ILE A 605 15.02 -17.36 28.30
CA ILE A 605 13.64 -17.76 27.97
C ILE A 605 13.10 -18.57 29.15
N GLU A 606 12.47 -17.88 30.12
CA GLU A 606 11.88 -18.55 31.30
C GLU A 606 10.36 -18.38 31.40
N ARG A 607 9.64 -19.42 31.82
CA ARG A 607 8.22 -19.33 32.24
C ARG A 607 7.24 -18.86 31.16
N ASN A 608 7.58 -18.89 29.87
CA ASN A 608 6.65 -18.51 28.80
C ASN A 608 5.67 -19.67 28.52
N LEU A 609 4.47 -19.36 28.02
CA LEU A 609 3.48 -20.32 27.57
C LEU A 609 3.33 -20.19 26.05
N ILE A 610 3.59 -21.26 25.31
CA ILE A 610 3.61 -21.28 23.84
C ILE A 610 2.56 -22.28 23.34
N HIS A 611 1.50 -21.78 22.71
CA HIS A 611 0.36 -22.53 22.20
C HIS A 611 0.31 -22.46 20.67
N PHE A 612 0.58 -23.59 20.00
CA PHE A 612 0.82 -23.59 18.55
C PHE A 612 -0.11 -24.58 17.84
N ALA A 613 -1.00 -24.04 17.00
CA ALA A 613 -1.90 -24.79 16.12
C ALA A 613 -1.21 -25.19 14.81
N GLU A 614 -0.35 -24.31 14.31
CA GLU A 614 0.54 -24.52 13.17
C GLU A 614 2.00 -24.27 13.61
N GLY A 615 2.96 -24.23 12.69
CA GLY A 615 4.35 -23.92 13.02
C GLY A 615 5.00 -24.81 14.09
N LYS A 616 5.96 -24.26 14.83
CA LYS A 616 6.71 -24.93 15.94
C LYS A 616 6.94 -23.94 17.09
N PRO A 617 7.22 -24.37 18.34
CA PRO A 617 7.52 -23.41 19.41
C PRO A 617 8.84 -22.66 19.21
N PHE A 618 9.80 -23.24 18.48
CA PHE A 618 11.13 -22.67 18.23
C PHE A 618 11.64 -22.95 16.81
N SER A 619 12.49 -22.05 16.30
CA SER A 619 13.36 -22.35 15.15
C SER A 619 14.55 -23.25 15.54
N ALA A 620 15.20 -23.88 14.57
CA ALA A 620 16.28 -24.84 14.83
C ALA A 620 17.52 -24.22 15.51
N ILE A 621 17.81 -22.95 15.21
CA ILE A 621 18.93 -22.18 15.77
C ILE A 621 18.80 -22.06 17.29
N LEU A 622 17.59 -21.81 17.78
CA LEU A 622 17.24 -21.75 19.21
C LEU A 622 17.42 -23.07 19.97
N THR A 623 17.87 -24.14 19.31
CA THR A 623 18.22 -25.39 19.98
C THR A 623 19.70 -25.50 20.34
N GLU A 624 20.59 -24.59 19.93
CA GLU A 624 22.01 -24.68 20.31
C GLU A 624 22.30 -24.13 21.74
N PRO A 625 23.17 -24.79 22.54
CA PRO A 625 23.29 -24.51 23.99
C PRO A 625 24.24 -23.36 24.34
N TYR A 626 24.87 -22.70 23.36
CA TYR A 626 26.07 -21.88 23.59
C TYR A 626 25.80 -20.48 24.15
N THR A 627 24.55 -20.02 24.15
CA THR A 627 24.19 -18.59 24.22
C THR A 627 22.89 -18.27 24.96
N HIS A 628 22.13 -19.30 25.37
CA HIS A 628 20.76 -19.15 25.84
C HIS A 628 20.53 -19.94 27.13
N THR A 629 19.73 -19.38 28.03
CA THR A 629 19.13 -20.13 29.14
C THR A 629 17.65 -20.35 28.85
N LEU A 630 17.18 -21.57 29.05
CA LEU A 630 15.79 -21.95 28.81
C LEU A 630 15.34 -22.82 29.99
N SER A 631 14.26 -22.42 30.67
CA SER A 631 13.71 -23.20 31.78
C SER A 631 12.23 -22.89 32.05
N GLY A 632 11.51 -23.85 32.61
CA GLY A 632 10.15 -23.61 33.11
C GLY A 632 9.12 -23.16 32.06
N ASN A 633 9.29 -23.41 30.77
CA ASN A 633 8.30 -22.98 29.76
C ASN A 633 7.17 -24.02 29.62
N ALA A 634 5.94 -23.58 29.32
CA ALA A 634 4.81 -24.45 29.00
C ALA A 634 4.59 -24.50 27.48
N TYR A 635 4.37 -25.69 26.94
CA TYR A 635 4.09 -25.92 25.52
C TYR A 635 2.73 -26.61 25.36
N ILE A 636 1.92 -26.17 24.40
CA ILE A 636 0.66 -26.82 24.03
C ILE A 636 0.65 -26.96 22.50
N ASN A 637 0.45 -28.18 22.02
CA ASN A 637 0.36 -28.51 20.60
C ASN A 637 -1.10 -28.88 20.29
N GLU A 638 -1.79 -28.16 19.38
CA GLU A 638 -3.20 -28.48 19.10
C GLU A 638 -3.35 -29.82 18.35
N THR A 639 -4.48 -30.49 18.57
CA THR A 639 -4.73 -31.84 18.02
C THR A 639 -4.90 -31.80 16.50
N GLY A 640 -3.84 -32.20 15.79
CA GLY A 640 -3.83 -32.30 14.33
C GLY A 640 -2.61 -31.65 13.67
N ASN A 641 -1.85 -30.83 14.39
CA ASN A 641 -0.64 -30.20 13.86
C ASN A 641 0.41 -31.26 13.45
N PRO A 642 0.87 -31.30 12.18
CA PRO A 642 1.86 -32.28 11.72
C PRO A 642 3.29 -31.99 12.20
N ASN A 643 3.55 -30.83 12.80
CA ASN A 643 4.88 -30.44 13.25
C ASN A 643 5.23 -31.08 14.59
N ALA A 644 6.17 -32.04 14.56
CA ALA A 644 6.51 -32.92 15.67
C ALA A 644 7.32 -32.25 16.82
N PHE A 645 6.70 -31.32 17.54
CA PHE A 645 7.12 -30.99 18.91
C PHE A 645 6.29 -31.83 19.90
N ASP A 646 6.91 -32.87 20.43
CA ASP A 646 6.31 -33.87 21.33
C ASP A 646 7.12 -34.00 22.64
N GLN A 647 6.79 -35.00 23.45
CA GLN A 647 7.51 -35.28 24.70
C GLN A 647 8.98 -35.71 24.48
N SER A 648 9.32 -36.27 23.31
CA SER A 648 10.72 -36.57 22.94
C SER A 648 11.49 -35.28 22.66
N SER A 649 10.90 -34.36 21.89
CA SER A 649 11.44 -33.03 21.62
C SER A 649 11.66 -32.24 22.91
N LEU A 650 10.68 -32.25 23.83
CA LEU A 650 10.82 -31.63 25.16
C LEU A 650 11.92 -32.31 26.01
N ASN A 651 12.02 -33.64 26.00
CA ASN A 651 13.06 -34.36 26.75
C ASN A 651 14.48 -34.02 26.25
N GLN A 652 14.65 -33.88 24.93
CA GLN A 652 15.92 -33.43 24.33
C GLN A 652 16.26 -31.99 24.71
N LEU A 653 15.27 -31.09 24.69
CA LEU A 653 15.41 -29.69 25.12
C LEU A 653 15.86 -29.61 26.60
N LYS A 654 15.18 -30.37 27.48
CA LYS A 654 15.53 -30.48 28.90
C LYS A 654 16.94 -30.98 29.12
N GLN A 655 17.33 -32.07 28.47
CA GLN A 655 18.68 -32.62 28.57
C GLN A 655 19.75 -31.61 28.11
N ARG A 656 19.44 -30.78 27.09
CA ARG A 656 20.39 -29.84 26.49
C ARG A 656 20.61 -28.58 27.33
N TYR A 657 19.56 -28.00 27.91
CA TYR A 657 19.66 -26.78 28.73
C TYR A 657 19.79 -27.05 30.25
N GLY A 658 19.74 -28.32 30.68
CA GLY A 658 19.69 -28.68 32.10
C GLY A 658 18.35 -28.36 32.77
N ASP A 659 17.31 -28.10 31.98
CA ASP A 659 15.98 -27.74 32.46
C ASP A 659 15.26 -28.95 33.08
N THR A 660 14.56 -28.66 34.17
CA THR A 660 13.75 -29.65 34.90
C THR A 660 12.27 -29.24 34.96
N THR A 661 11.93 -27.97 34.73
CA THR A 661 10.64 -27.37 35.07
C THR A 661 9.72 -27.09 33.88
N SER A 662 10.20 -27.10 32.62
CA SER A 662 9.30 -26.94 31.46
C SER A 662 8.33 -28.12 31.33
N VAL A 663 7.17 -27.93 30.69
CA VAL A 663 6.15 -28.97 30.52
C VAL A 663 5.49 -28.93 29.14
N LEU A 664 5.08 -30.09 28.64
CA LEU A 664 4.15 -30.23 27.52
C LEU A 664 2.77 -30.51 28.14
N LEU A 665 1.74 -29.79 27.71
CA LEU A 665 0.37 -29.93 28.19
C LEU A 665 -0.45 -30.76 27.20
N GLU A 666 -1.25 -31.71 27.71
CA GLU A 666 -2.12 -32.58 26.90
C GLU A 666 -3.42 -31.88 26.45
N GLU A 667 -3.83 -30.83 27.17
CA GLU A 667 -4.97 -29.97 26.84
C GLU A 667 -4.58 -28.49 26.95
N SER A 668 -5.34 -27.61 26.29
CA SER A 668 -5.19 -26.16 26.45
C SER A 668 -5.60 -25.73 27.88
N PRO A 669 -4.78 -24.96 28.61
CA PRO A 669 -5.08 -24.48 29.96
C PRO A 669 -5.99 -23.25 29.97
N PHE A 670 -6.41 -22.75 28.80
CA PHE A 670 -7.22 -21.55 28.63
C PHE A 670 -8.72 -21.86 28.69
N THR A 671 -9.51 -20.86 29.07
CA THR A 671 -10.97 -20.96 29.21
C THR A 671 -11.66 -21.20 27.87
N ASP A 672 -11.24 -20.48 26.83
CA ASP A 672 -11.62 -20.76 25.43
C ASP A 672 -10.56 -20.18 24.47
N ALA A 673 -9.50 -20.95 24.19
CA ALA A 673 -8.45 -20.51 23.27
C ALA A 673 -8.96 -20.33 21.83
N ALA A 674 -9.91 -21.15 21.39
CA ALA A 674 -10.48 -21.06 20.05
C ALA A 674 -11.21 -19.72 19.87
N GLY A 675 -12.03 -19.33 20.85
CA GLY A 675 -12.64 -18.00 20.96
C GLY A 675 -11.71 -16.87 21.46
N ARG A 676 -10.38 -17.07 21.41
CA ARG A 676 -9.32 -16.10 21.79
C ARG A 676 -9.40 -15.58 23.24
N ASN A 677 -10.03 -16.33 24.14
CA ASN A 677 -10.04 -16.08 25.57
C ASN A 677 -8.92 -16.85 26.28
N PHE A 678 -7.76 -16.18 26.39
CA PHE A 678 -6.55 -16.68 27.03
C PHE A 678 -6.56 -16.60 28.58
N THR A 679 -7.74 -16.44 29.19
CA THR A 679 -7.90 -16.55 30.66
C THR A 679 -7.64 -17.99 31.10
N LEU A 680 -6.68 -18.22 32.00
CA LEU A 680 -6.37 -19.56 32.51
C LEU A 680 -7.53 -20.18 33.30
N LYS A 681 -7.73 -21.50 33.15
CA LYS A 681 -8.72 -22.29 33.90
C LYS A 681 -8.41 -22.27 35.40
N ASN A 682 -9.46 -22.28 36.23
CA ASN A 682 -9.33 -22.41 37.68
C ASN A 682 -8.75 -23.78 38.07
N GLY A 683 -7.60 -23.79 38.73
CA GLY A 683 -6.96 -25.00 39.25
C GLY A 683 -5.84 -25.57 38.37
N GLU A 684 -5.41 -24.85 37.34
CA GLU A 684 -4.24 -25.24 36.52
C GLU A 684 -2.99 -25.48 37.38
N THR A 685 -2.32 -26.61 37.12
CA THR A 685 -1.19 -27.07 37.94
C THR A 685 0.17 -26.74 37.35
N PHE A 686 0.24 -26.51 36.02
CA PHE A 686 1.48 -26.13 35.35
C PHE A 686 2.17 -24.89 35.94
N PRO A 687 1.49 -23.83 36.45
CA PRO A 687 2.16 -22.63 36.97
C PRO A 687 3.06 -22.94 38.18
N ALA A 688 2.64 -23.89 39.02
CA ALA A 688 3.41 -24.33 40.19
C ALA A 688 4.64 -25.20 39.84
N VAL A 689 4.70 -25.76 38.63
CA VAL A 689 5.83 -26.56 38.13
C VAL A 689 6.81 -25.69 37.33
N THR A 690 6.27 -24.82 36.48
CA THR A 690 7.00 -23.92 35.58
C THR A 690 7.58 -22.69 36.29
N GLY A 691 6.85 -22.16 37.28
CA GLY A 691 7.07 -20.82 37.81
C GLY A 691 6.34 -19.72 37.02
N PHE A 692 5.46 -20.07 36.07
CA PHE A 692 4.54 -19.13 35.40
C PHE A 692 3.69 -18.40 36.43
N VAL A 693 3.53 -17.09 36.24
CA VAL A 693 2.70 -16.21 37.08
C VAL A 693 1.51 -15.75 36.24
N PRO A 694 0.29 -16.20 36.54
CA PRO A 694 -0.92 -15.70 35.89
C PRO A 694 -1.03 -14.17 35.98
N PHE A 695 -1.24 -13.53 34.84
CA PHE A 695 -1.47 -12.09 34.71
C PHE A 695 -2.83 -11.86 34.06
N ASP A 696 -3.46 -10.74 34.42
CA ASP A 696 -4.67 -10.26 33.74
C ASP A 696 -4.24 -9.41 32.54
N VAL A 697 -4.99 -9.50 31.45
CA VAL A 697 -4.76 -8.77 30.19
C VAL A 697 -5.96 -7.92 29.80
N SER A 698 -7.09 -8.03 30.51
CA SER A 698 -8.32 -7.29 30.24
C SER A 698 -8.22 -5.80 30.58
N THR A 699 -7.09 -5.36 31.13
CA THR A 699 -6.74 -3.97 31.42
C THR A 699 -5.70 -3.39 30.47
N ALA A 700 -5.35 -4.09 29.39
CA ALA A 700 -4.58 -3.52 28.28
C ALA A 700 -5.49 -2.73 27.32
N GLY A 701 -4.92 -1.75 26.64
CA GLY A 701 -5.66 -0.73 25.90
C GLY A 701 -6.15 0.40 26.80
N VAL A 702 -7.07 1.20 26.25
CA VAL A 702 -7.57 2.44 26.86
C VAL A 702 -8.45 2.21 28.09
N TYR A 703 -8.52 3.23 28.96
CA TYR A 703 -9.33 3.24 30.18
C TYR A 703 -10.11 4.56 30.32
N GLY A 704 -11.16 4.54 31.15
CA GLY A 704 -11.92 5.74 31.50
C GLY A 704 -13.42 5.55 31.31
N ASP A 705 -14.07 6.54 30.70
CA ASP A 705 -15.49 6.49 30.37
C ASP A 705 -15.76 5.44 29.28
N SER A 706 -16.91 4.78 29.36
CA SER A 706 -17.33 3.76 28.39
C SER A 706 -17.32 4.26 26.95
N GLU A 707 -17.70 5.52 26.69
CA GLU A 707 -17.69 6.08 25.33
C GLU A 707 -16.28 6.14 24.72
N TRP A 708 -15.21 6.17 25.55
CA TRP A 708 -13.82 6.13 25.09
C TRP A 708 -13.35 4.70 24.78
N ILE A 709 -13.72 3.74 25.63
CA ILE A 709 -13.40 2.32 25.46
C ILE A 709 -14.19 1.74 24.27
N ASP A 710 -15.49 2.09 24.19
CA ASP A 710 -16.35 1.76 23.05
C ASP A 710 -15.75 2.33 21.76
N LEU A 711 -15.32 3.60 21.75
CA LEU A 711 -14.69 4.25 20.58
C LEU A 711 -13.42 3.53 20.11
N ALA A 712 -12.59 2.97 21.00
CA ALA A 712 -11.45 2.15 20.60
C ALA A 712 -11.91 0.88 19.86
N SER A 713 -12.88 0.16 20.45
CA SER A 713 -13.41 -1.10 19.89
C SER A 713 -14.30 -0.95 18.64
N ASP A 714 -14.97 0.19 18.46
CA ASP A 714 -15.91 0.46 17.36
C ASP A 714 -15.18 0.84 16.06
N TYR A 715 -14.49 -0.14 15.47
CA TYR A 715 -13.85 -0.01 14.17
C TYR A 715 -13.99 -1.28 13.32
N SER A 716 -14.31 -1.10 12.03
CA SER A 716 -14.49 -2.20 11.07
C SER A 716 -13.25 -2.39 10.20
N TYR A 717 -12.27 -3.10 10.72
CA TYR A 717 -11.08 -3.50 9.95
C TYR A 717 -11.44 -4.28 8.68
N GLN A 718 -10.67 -4.09 7.61
CA GLN A 718 -10.72 -4.97 6.45
C GLN A 718 -9.79 -6.15 6.70
N VAL A 719 -10.25 -7.38 6.48
CA VAL A 719 -9.37 -8.56 6.52
C VAL A 719 -8.46 -8.50 5.27
N PRO A 720 -7.14 -8.35 5.43
CA PRO A 720 -6.26 -8.12 4.31
C PRO A 720 -6.01 -9.42 3.53
N VAL A 721 -6.39 -9.46 2.26
CA VAL A 721 -6.18 -10.61 1.38
C VAL A 721 -5.06 -10.28 0.41
N ARG A 722 -3.89 -10.91 0.58
CA ARG A 722 -2.83 -10.86 -0.42
C ARG A 722 -3.33 -11.46 -1.73
N ALA A 723 -3.37 -10.64 -2.78
CA ALA A 723 -3.63 -11.12 -4.13
C ALA A 723 -2.52 -12.12 -4.55
N PRO A 724 -2.85 -13.16 -5.34
CA PRO A 724 -1.83 -14.02 -5.94
C PRO A 724 -0.81 -13.17 -6.72
N LEU A 725 0.46 -13.56 -6.66
CA LEU A 725 1.47 -12.98 -7.55
C LEU A 725 1.08 -13.25 -9.01
N PRO A 726 1.34 -12.31 -9.93
CA PRO A 726 1.18 -12.58 -11.35
C PRO A 726 2.20 -13.63 -11.81
N GLN A 727 1.95 -14.24 -12.97
CA GLN A 727 2.98 -15.02 -13.66
C GLN A 727 4.08 -14.10 -14.20
N LYS A 728 5.28 -14.63 -14.41
CA LYS A 728 6.32 -13.90 -15.17
C LYS A 728 5.81 -13.69 -16.59
N ARG A 729 6.16 -12.56 -17.20
CA ARG A 729 5.94 -12.34 -18.63
C ARG A 729 6.71 -13.43 -19.41
N PRO A 730 6.09 -14.14 -20.37
CA PRO A 730 6.81 -15.05 -21.25
C PRO A 730 7.90 -14.30 -22.04
N GLN A 731 9.15 -14.75 -21.93
CA GLN A 731 10.34 -14.05 -22.40
C GLN A 731 10.70 -14.49 -23.82
N LEU A 732 10.02 -13.92 -24.81
CA LEU A 732 10.46 -14.01 -26.22
C LEU A 732 11.82 -13.33 -26.38
N PHE A 733 12.72 -13.96 -27.14
CA PHE A 733 14.11 -13.53 -27.33
C PHE A 733 14.52 -13.62 -28.81
N THR A 734 15.30 -12.66 -29.30
CA THR A 734 16.03 -12.72 -30.58
C THR A 734 17.21 -11.75 -30.51
N ASP A 735 18.43 -12.22 -30.79
CA ASP A 735 19.63 -11.37 -30.94
C ASP A 735 20.47 -11.92 -32.10
N ASP A 736 20.78 -11.06 -33.07
CA ASP A 736 21.79 -11.28 -34.11
C ASP A 736 23.20 -10.88 -33.62
N PHE A 737 23.29 -10.42 -32.38
CA PHE A 737 24.47 -9.89 -31.71
C PHE A 737 25.04 -8.60 -32.34
N GLU A 738 24.44 -8.01 -33.39
CA GLU A 738 24.83 -6.69 -33.93
C GLU A 738 24.45 -5.55 -32.96
N SER A 739 23.38 -5.74 -32.19
CA SER A 739 22.91 -4.74 -31.22
C SER A 739 23.77 -4.67 -29.94
N THR A 740 24.32 -5.82 -29.54
CA THR A 740 25.08 -6.04 -28.31
C THR A 740 26.54 -5.58 -28.49
N PRO A 741 27.15 -4.84 -27.54
CA PRO A 741 28.55 -4.43 -27.65
C PRO A 741 29.52 -5.62 -27.60
N ALA A 742 30.52 -5.65 -28.48
CA ALA A 742 31.66 -6.58 -28.36
C ALA A 742 32.33 -6.47 -26.98
N ASP A 743 32.76 -7.61 -26.43
CA ASP A 743 33.23 -7.79 -25.03
C ASP A 743 32.21 -7.42 -23.93
N GLY A 744 31.00 -6.94 -24.28
CA GLY A 744 29.94 -6.58 -23.36
C GLY A 744 29.12 -7.79 -22.86
N PRO A 745 28.31 -7.60 -21.80
CA PRO A 745 27.34 -8.61 -21.36
C PRO A 745 26.22 -8.77 -22.39
N MET A 746 25.80 -10.01 -22.62
CA MET A 746 24.61 -10.32 -23.41
C MET A 746 23.37 -9.79 -22.70
N GLN A 747 22.41 -9.25 -23.46
CA GLN A 747 21.14 -8.80 -22.89
C GLN A 747 20.28 -10.02 -22.54
N ARG A 748 19.64 -10.02 -21.36
CA ARG A 748 18.68 -11.03 -20.85
C ARG A 748 19.21 -12.48 -20.70
N MET A 749 20.39 -12.80 -21.23
CA MET A 749 21.15 -14.02 -20.92
C MET A 749 22.11 -13.78 -19.76
N THR A 750 22.19 -14.73 -18.81
CA THR A 750 23.20 -14.68 -17.73
C THR A 750 24.41 -15.51 -18.13
N SER A 751 25.56 -14.85 -18.36
CA SER A 751 26.86 -15.51 -18.57
C SER A 751 27.59 -15.77 -17.26
N TYR A 752 28.28 -16.90 -17.14
CA TYR A 752 29.03 -17.27 -15.94
C TYR A 752 30.44 -17.81 -16.27
N TRP A 753 31.38 -17.62 -15.33
CA TRP A 753 32.78 -18.08 -15.40
C TRP A 753 33.57 -17.70 -16.67
N THR A 754 33.45 -16.45 -17.11
CA THR A 754 34.43 -15.86 -18.04
C THR A 754 35.75 -15.60 -17.30
N ASN A 755 36.72 -16.51 -17.42
CA ASN A 755 38.10 -16.22 -17.04
C ASN A 755 38.83 -15.54 -18.22
N GLY A 756 40.07 -15.10 -18.04
CA GLY A 756 40.81 -14.36 -19.07
C GLY A 756 41.17 -15.18 -20.32
N ALA A 757 41.12 -16.51 -20.22
CA ALA A 757 41.35 -17.45 -21.31
C ALA A 757 40.02 -18.06 -21.79
N SER A 758 39.32 -18.84 -20.96
CA SER A 758 38.01 -19.41 -21.33
C SER A 758 36.87 -18.42 -21.08
N PHE A 759 36.06 -18.15 -22.10
CA PHE A 759 34.99 -17.15 -22.04
C PHE A 759 33.81 -17.46 -22.96
N ILE A 760 32.69 -16.78 -22.71
CA ILE A 760 31.53 -16.69 -23.60
C ILE A 760 31.16 -15.20 -23.77
N LYS A 761 31.28 -14.67 -24.98
CA LYS A 761 31.19 -13.21 -25.27
C LYS A 761 30.78 -12.91 -26.71
N VAL A 762 30.11 -11.77 -26.92
CA VAL A 762 29.98 -11.20 -28.27
C VAL A 762 31.33 -10.66 -28.74
N ILE A 763 31.70 -11.00 -29.98
CA ILE A 763 32.94 -10.60 -30.65
C ILE A 763 32.61 -9.94 -32.00
N SER A 764 33.56 -9.21 -32.58
CA SER A 764 33.41 -8.60 -33.91
C SER A 764 34.56 -8.99 -34.84
N GLY A 765 34.24 -9.36 -36.08
CA GLY A 765 35.21 -9.50 -37.17
C GLY A 765 36.01 -10.82 -37.25
N GLU A 766 35.77 -11.82 -36.41
CA GLU A 766 36.39 -13.15 -36.58
C GLU A 766 35.57 -14.07 -37.50
N GLN A 767 34.33 -14.40 -37.08
CA GLN A 767 33.34 -15.24 -37.78
C GLN A 767 31.95 -14.72 -37.43
N ALA A 768 31.06 -14.69 -38.43
CA ALA A 768 29.63 -14.46 -38.28
C ALA A 768 28.89 -15.12 -39.47
N LYS A 769 27.62 -15.44 -39.31
CA LYS A 769 26.70 -15.89 -40.36
C LYS A 769 26.00 -14.68 -41.00
N SER A 770 25.70 -13.70 -40.17
CA SER A 770 25.06 -12.41 -40.46
C SER A 770 26.07 -11.26 -40.26
N GLY A 771 25.66 -10.03 -40.56
CA GLY A 771 26.27 -8.82 -39.99
C GLY A 771 27.81 -8.75 -39.96
N SER A 772 28.34 -8.61 -38.74
CA SER A 772 29.74 -8.33 -38.42
C SER A 772 30.21 -8.86 -37.05
N GLN A 773 29.28 -9.29 -36.19
CA GLN A 773 29.46 -9.81 -34.84
C GLN A 773 28.87 -11.22 -34.70
N SER A 774 29.30 -11.95 -33.67
CA SER A 774 28.66 -13.20 -33.24
C SER A 774 28.98 -13.48 -31.78
N LEU A 775 28.25 -14.42 -31.17
CA LEU A 775 28.58 -14.93 -29.85
C LEU A 775 29.63 -16.04 -29.98
N LYS A 776 30.80 -15.88 -29.34
CA LYS A 776 31.86 -16.89 -29.28
C LYS A 776 31.96 -17.51 -27.90
N ILE A 777 31.96 -18.83 -27.86
CA ILE A 777 32.47 -19.66 -26.77
C ILE A 777 33.92 -20.02 -27.11
N GLN A 778 34.85 -19.71 -26.20
CA GLN A 778 36.27 -20.01 -26.32
C GLN A 778 36.72 -20.82 -25.12
N GLU A 779 37.45 -21.90 -25.39
CA GLU A 779 38.07 -22.77 -24.39
C GLU A 779 39.57 -22.94 -24.62
N PHE A 780 40.29 -23.20 -23.53
CA PHE A 780 41.73 -23.49 -23.55
C PHE A 780 42.10 -24.66 -22.65
N SER A 781 43.07 -25.44 -23.11
CA SER A 781 43.53 -26.69 -22.50
C SER A 781 44.24 -26.55 -21.14
N ASP A 782 44.43 -25.33 -20.62
CA ASP A 782 44.94 -25.07 -19.27
C ASP A 782 43.83 -24.81 -18.22
N ALA A 783 42.56 -24.66 -18.62
CA ALA A 783 41.40 -24.47 -17.75
C ALA A 783 40.93 -25.74 -17.00
N VAL A 784 41.81 -26.74 -16.83
CA VAL A 784 41.48 -28.11 -16.40
C VAL A 784 40.87 -28.15 -14.99
N GLY A 785 39.66 -28.73 -14.88
CA GLY A 785 39.06 -29.15 -13.61
C GLY A 785 37.64 -28.66 -13.31
N TYR A 786 37.02 -27.87 -14.20
CA TYR A 786 35.71 -27.26 -13.98
C TYR A 786 34.71 -27.64 -15.08
N ASN A 787 34.07 -28.81 -14.95
CA ASN A 787 32.95 -29.20 -15.83
C ASN A 787 31.86 -28.11 -15.86
N PHE A 788 31.20 -27.95 -17.03
CA PHE A 788 30.06 -27.05 -17.26
C PHE A 788 30.38 -25.54 -17.38
N TRP A 789 31.63 -25.14 -17.59
CA TRP A 789 32.02 -23.73 -17.73
C TRP A 789 32.93 -23.51 -18.94
N PRO A 790 32.82 -22.37 -19.67
CA PRO A 790 31.86 -21.28 -19.47
C PRO A 790 30.43 -21.67 -19.89
N MET A 791 29.44 -20.89 -19.43
CA MET A 791 28.02 -21.11 -19.76
C MET A 791 27.24 -19.81 -19.93
N ILE A 792 26.10 -19.89 -20.63
CA ILE A 792 24.98 -18.96 -20.53
C ILE A 792 23.70 -19.67 -20.09
N THR A 793 22.80 -18.92 -19.47
CA THR A 793 21.44 -19.34 -19.15
C THR A 793 20.42 -18.25 -19.50
N LEU A 794 19.21 -18.66 -19.90
CA LEU A 794 18.04 -17.81 -20.15
C LEU A 794 16.84 -18.39 -19.38
N ALA A 795 15.90 -17.55 -18.96
CA ALA A 795 14.69 -17.98 -18.25
C ALA A 795 13.43 -17.66 -19.09
N PRO A 796 12.89 -18.60 -19.88
CA PRO A 796 11.88 -18.27 -20.90
C PRO A 796 10.47 -18.04 -20.32
N TYR A 797 10.14 -18.68 -19.19
CA TYR A 797 8.82 -18.64 -18.57
C TYR A 797 7.66 -18.90 -19.55
N HIS A 798 7.81 -19.86 -20.45
CA HIS A 798 6.70 -20.32 -21.28
C HIS A 798 5.88 -21.35 -20.49
N TYR A 799 4.57 -21.16 -20.40
CA TYR A 799 3.67 -21.98 -19.58
C TYR A 799 2.85 -23.01 -20.38
N ASP A 800 2.79 -22.87 -21.71
CA ASP A 800 2.04 -23.74 -22.60
C ASP A 800 2.59 -23.76 -24.05
N GLY A 801 1.94 -24.52 -24.93
CA GLY A 801 2.18 -24.49 -26.37
C GLY A 801 3.46 -25.15 -26.85
N ILE A 802 3.98 -24.69 -27.99
CA ILE A 802 5.26 -25.16 -28.55
C ILE A 802 6.31 -24.06 -28.41
N SER A 803 7.26 -24.26 -27.51
CA SER A 803 8.44 -23.41 -27.40
C SER A 803 9.46 -23.80 -28.46
N THR A 804 9.99 -22.84 -29.21
CA THR A 804 10.99 -23.11 -30.26
C THR A 804 12.22 -22.24 -30.05
N MET A 805 13.40 -22.87 -29.99
CA MET A 805 14.71 -22.22 -30.00
C MET A 805 15.37 -22.46 -31.36
N GLU A 806 15.94 -21.41 -31.97
CA GLU A 806 16.66 -21.51 -33.24
C GLU A 806 17.97 -20.70 -33.16
N MET A 807 19.04 -21.19 -33.79
CA MET A 807 20.30 -20.45 -33.96
C MET A 807 21.13 -21.00 -35.12
N ASP A 808 21.96 -20.15 -35.71
CA ASP A 808 23.09 -20.58 -36.52
C ASP A 808 24.28 -20.92 -35.62
N LEU A 809 24.95 -22.04 -35.88
CA LEU A 809 26.02 -22.60 -35.06
C LEU A 809 27.21 -23.03 -35.96
N MET A 810 28.43 -22.71 -35.55
CA MET A 810 29.67 -23.24 -36.15
C MET A 810 30.56 -23.85 -35.05
N ILE A 811 31.00 -25.09 -35.28
CA ILE A 811 31.78 -25.88 -34.32
C ILE A 811 33.18 -26.21 -34.83
N ASP A 812 34.12 -26.35 -33.89
CA ASP A 812 35.45 -26.93 -34.12
C ASP A 812 35.44 -28.46 -33.90
N ALA A 813 36.49 -29.15 -34.36
CA ALA A 813 36.67 -30.58 -34.09
C ALA A 813 36.86 -30.90 -32.59
N GLY A 814 37.23 -29.89 -31.78
CA GLY A 814 37.37 -29.99 -30.33
C GLY A 814 36.09 -29.67 -29.55
N THR A 815 35.01 -29.21 -30.20
CA THR A 815 33.81 -28.74 -29.51
C THR A 815 33.19 -29.84 -28.64
N GLY A 816 33.10 -29.54 -27.35
CA GLY A 816 32.22 -30.19 -26.39
C GLY A 816 31.20 -29.15 -25.91
N LEU A 817 29.96 -29.25 -26.37
CA LEU A 817 28.87 -28.32 -26.04
C LEU A 817 27.65 -29.12 -25.58
N GLU A 818 26.95 -28.65 -24.56
CA GLU A 818 25.70 -29.25 -24.10
C GLU A 818 24.63 -28.16 -23.88
N LEU A 819 23.40 -28.48 -24.25
CA LEU A 819 22.24 -27.61 -24.21
C LEU A 819 21.18 -28.27 -23.32
N GLU A 820 20.71 -27.57 -22.30
CA GLU A 820 19.72 -28.01 -21.33
C GLU A 820 18.45 -27.17 -21.47
N PHE A 821 17.30 -27.82 -21.55
CA PHE A 821 15.98 -27.21 -21.55
C PHE A 821 15.21 -27.77 -20.36
N GLY A 822 14.68 -26.92 -19.48
CA GLY A 822 14.15 -27.40 -18.20
C GLY A 822 13.10 -26.53 -17.54
N ASP A 823 12.51 -27.10 -16.49
CA ASP A 823 11.83 -26.36 -15.44
C ASP A 823 12.75 -26.19 -14.22
N ARG A 824 12.92 -24.95 -13.76
CA ARG A 824 13.59 -24.57 -12.51
C ARG A 824 12.77 -23.57 -11.69
N SER A 825 11.44 -23.57 -11.84
CA SER A 825 10.50 -22.65 -11.16
C SER A 825 10.25 -23.00 -9.67
N GLU A 826 11.33 -23.05 -8.89
CA GLU A 826 11.40 -22.96 -7.42
C GLU A 826 10.42 -23.81 -6.56
N THR A 827 10.01 -25.02 -6.99
CA THR A 827 9.37 -26.00 -6.08
C THR A 827 9.85 -27.45 -6.23
N GLY A 828 11.06 -27.73 -5.72
CA GLY A 828 11.49 -29.09 -5.34
C GLY A 828 12.53 -29.78 -6.25
N ASN A 829 13.14 -30.84 -5.74
CA ASN A 829 14.27 -31.57 -6.35
C ASN A 829 13.87 -32.48 -7.53
N GLN A 830 13.00 -32.04 -8.44
CA GLN A 830 12.68 -32.76 -9.67
C GLN A 830 13.08 -31.93 -10.88
N HIS A 831 14.31 -32.15 -11.35
CA HIS A 831 14.82 -31.58 -12.59
C HIS A 831 14.08 -32.17 -13.80
N HIS A 832 12.92 -31.60 -14.13
CA HIS A 832 12.26 -31.83 -15.41
C HIS A 832 13.12 -31.17 -16.50
N THR A 833 14.03 -31.95 -17.07
CA THR A 833 15.02 -31.47 -18.05
C THR A 833 15.05 -32.38 -19.29
N MET A 834 15.55 -31.82 -20.39
CA MET A 834 15.91 -32.52 -21.63
C MET A 834 17.08 -31.77 -22.26
N GLY A 835 17.76 -32.34 -23.25
CA GLY A 835 18.91 -31.65 -23.82
C GLY A 835 19.54 -32.26 -25.07
N LEU A 836 20.49 -31.50 -25.63
CA LEU A 836 21.34 -31.89 -26.75
C LEU A 836 22.80 -31.83 -26.34
N GLN A 837 23.62 -32.68 -26.96
CA GLN A 837 25.05 -32.72 -26.69
C GLN A 837 25.82 -32.84 -28.01
N ILE A 838 26.81 -31.99 -28.22
CA ILE A 838 27.73 -32.01 -29.37
C ILE A 838 29.12 -32.33 -28.84
N VAL A 839 29.72 -33.43 -29.31
CA VAL A 839 31.09 -33.82 -28.93
C VAL A 839 31.82 -34.34 -30.16
N GLY A 840 32.99 -33.76 -30.46
CA GLY A 840 33.90 -34.27 -31.51
C GLY A 840 33.31 -34.26 -32.92
N GLY A 841 32.36 -33.36 -33.20
CA GLY A 841 31.63 -33.29 -34.47
C GLY A 841 30.39 -34.18 -34.57
N GLU A 842 29.99 -34.89 -33.50
CA GLU A 842 28.78 -35.72 -33.47
C GLU A 842 27.68 -35.03 -32.63
N LEU A 843 26.44 -34.98 -33.14
CA LEU A 843 25.25 -34.47 -32.43
C LEU A 843 24.47 -35.63 -31.77
N PHE A 844 24.09 -35.46 -30.51
CA PHE A 844 23.32 -36.40 -29.71
C PHE A 844 22.09 -35.75 -29.05
N GLY A 845 21.06 -36.55 -28.82
CA GLY A 845 19.87 -36.18 -28.03
C GLY A 845 19.30 -37.36 -27.23
N GLY A 846 18.15 -37.15 -26.60
CA GLY A 846 17.54 -38.08 -25.63
C GLY A 846 18.24 -38.03 -24.27
N ASP A 847 18.60 -39.20 -23.73
CA ASP A 847 19.25 -39.33 -22.42
C ASP A 847 20.74 -38.96 -22.47
N ILE A 848 21.03 -37.65 -22.55
CA ILE A 848 22.38 -37.09 -22.64
C ILE A 848 23.25 -37.33 -21.40
N TYR A 849 22.67 -37.32 -20.20
CA TYR A 849 23.39 -37.54 -18.93
C TYR A 849 23.86 -38.98 -18.75
N THR A 850 23.33 -39.94 -19.52
CA THR A 850 23.85 -41.31 -19.56
C THR A 850 24.53 -41.57 -20.92
N PRO A 851 25.87 -41.56 -21.03
CA PRO A 851 26.57 -41.76 -22.30
C PRO A 851 26.31 -43.09 -23.02
N SER A 852 25.73 -44.09 -22.33
CA SER A 852 25.27 -45.36 -22.91
C SER A 852 23.80 -45.38 -23.35
N LYS A 853 23.05 -44.28 -23.15
CA LYS A 853 21.65 -44.10 -23.58
C LYS A 853 21.44 -42.90 -24.54
N ARG A 854 22.39 -41.97 -24.63
CA ARG A 854 22.35 -40.87 -25.62
C ARG A 854 22.21 -41.41 -27.05
N THR A 855 21.32 -40.82 -27.84
CA THR A 855 21.04 -41.21 -29.23
C THR A 855 21.79 -40.30 -30.18
N LYS A 856 22.68 -40.84 -31.03
CA LYS A 856 23.34 -40.05 -32.09
C LYS A 856 22.29 -39.68 -33.15
N LEU A 857 22.19 -38.39 -33.47
CA LEU A 857 21.30 -37.86 -34.50
C LEU A 857 22.04 -37.82 -35.85
N MET A 858 23.18 -37.12 -35.91
CA MET A 858 24.00 -37.01 -37.13
C MET A 858 25.45 -36.59 -36.84
N ASP A 859 26.27 -36.64 -37.88
CA ASP A 859 27.58 -35.97 -37.95
C ASP A 859 27.38 -34.51 -38.39
N LEU A 860 28.17 -33.58 -37.85
CA LEU A 860 28.12 -32.14 -38.13
C LEU A 860 29.39 -31.66 -38.87
N PRO A 861 29.27 -30.72 -39.83
CA PRO A 861 30.41 -30.23 -40.60
C PRO A 861 31.24 -29.21 -39.80
N VAL A 862 32.37 -29.67 -39.25
CA VAL A 862 33.37 -28.81 -38.58
C VAL A 862 33.80 -27.64 -39.47
N GLY A 863 33.86 -26.43 -38.91
CA GLY A 863 34.25 -25.21 -39.61
C GLY A 863 33.25 -24.71 -40.65
N GLN A 864 32.00 -25.15 -40.58
CA GLN A 864 30.89 -24.64 -41.40
C GLN A 864 29.71 -24.27 -40.49
N TRP A 865 28.89 -23.33 -40.95
CA TRP A 865 27.64 -22.97 -40.28
C TRP A 865 26.58 -24.06 -40.52
N ILE A 866 25.81 -24.37 -39.47
CA ILE A 866 24.54 -25.10 -39.55
C ILE A 866 23.46 -24.23 -38.91
N HIS A 867 22.22 -24.36 -39.38
CA HIS A 867 21.07 -23.83 -38.66
C HIS A 867 20.44 -24.94 -37.81
N LEU A 868 20.37 -24.74 -36.50
CA LEU A 868 19.79 -25.66 -35.52
C LEU A 868 18.48 -25.09 -34.96
N LYS A 869 17.40 -25.86 -35.08
CA LYS A 869 16.09 -25.60 -34.48
C LYS A 869 15.73 -26.71 -33.50
N VAL A 870 15.15 -26.36 -32.36
CA VAL A 870 14.63 -27.28 -31.34
C VAL A 870 13.23 -26.83 -30.93
N SER A 871 12.23 -27.70 -31.06
CA SER A 871 10.83 -27.42 -30.70
C SER A 871 10.34 -28.37 -29.60
N ILE A 872 9.80 -27.79 -28.54
CA ILE A 872 9.48 -28.42 -27.26
C ILE A 872 8.03 -28.14 -26.90
N GLY A 873 7.24 -29.19 -26.67
CA GLY A 873 5.88 -29.05 -26.13
C GLY A 873 5.88 -28.72 -24.64
N VAL A 874 5.05 -27.77 -24.22
CA VAL A 874 4.99 -27.25 -22.84
C VAL A 874 3.55 -27.23 -22.35
N GLY A 875 3.34 -27.53 -21.07
CA GLY A 875 2.03 -27.57 -20.42
C GLY A 875 1.43 -28.98 -20.39
N ALA A 876 0.25 -29.09 -19.77
CA ALA A 876 -0.35 -30.38 -19.37
C ALA A 876 -0.73 -31.32 -20.53
N ASP A 877 -0.96 -30.79 -21.74
CA ASP A 877 -1.35 -31.57 -22.93
C ASP A 877 -0.15 -32.18 -23.69
N TYR A 878 1.09 -31.83 -23.32
CA TYR A 878 2.30 -32.27 -24.02
C TYR A 878 3.10 -33.30 -23.22
N THR A 879 3.23 -34.51 -23.78
CA THR A 879 3.90 -35.65 -23.11
C THR A 879 5.18 -36.08 -23.83
N GLN A 880 6.27 -36.15 -23.07
CA GLN A 880 7.46 -37.00 -23.30
C GLN A 880 8.34 -36.76 -24.54
N GLN A 881 8.03 -35.87 -25.49
CA GLN A 881 8.79 -35.75 -26.76
C GLN A 881 9.11 -34.32 -27.19
N TYR A 882 10.31 -34.13 -27.77
CA TYR A 882 10.75 -32.91 -28.48
C TYR A 882 11.24 -33.22 -29.91
N GLU A 883 11.29 -32.19 -30.76
CA GLU A 883 11.77 -32.23 -32.14
C GLU A 883 13.07 -31.43 -32.28
N VAL A 884 13.98 -31.92 -33.12
CA VAL A 884 15.25 -31.26 -33.48
C VAL A 884 15.37 -31.24 -35.00
N ALA A 885 15.68 -30.09 -35.57
CA ALA A 885 15.90 -29.91 -37.00
C ALA A 885 17.25 -29.25 -37.26
N VAL A 886 18.04 -29.82 -38.18
CA VAL A 886 19.36 -29.29 -38.58
C VAL A 886 19.38 -29.05 -40.09
N THR A 887 19.72 -27.85 -40.52
CA THR A 887 19.95 -27.52 -41.93
C THR A 887 21.43 -27.22 -42.15
N LEU A 888 22.06 -27.89 -43.12
CA LEU A 888 23.46 -27.66 -43.47
C LEU A 888 23.57 -26.52 -44.51
N ASP A 889 24.69 -25.79 -44.52
CA ASP A 889 24.82 -24.62 -45.38
C ASP A 889 24.71 -24.98 -46.88
N GLY A 890 23.86 -24.25 -47.60
CA GLY A 890 23.53 -24.52 -49.00
C GLY A 890 22.46 -25.60 -49.24
N GLU A 891 21.96 -26.28 -48.21
CA GLU A 891 20.79 -27.16 -48.33
C GLU A 891 19.46 -26.37 -48.24
N GLN A 892 18.34 -27.04 -48.55
CA GLN A 892 16.99 -26.44 -48.63
C GLN A 892 15.93 -27.26 -47.88
N THR A 893 16.33 -28.29 -47.14
CA THR A 893 15.43 -29.19 -46.40
C THR A 893 16.15 -29.67 -45.15
N PRO A 894 15.62 -29.45 -43.94
CA PRO A 894 16.28 -29.86 -42.71
C PRO A 894 16.31 -31.38 -42.54
N HIS A 895 17.35 -31.87 -41.88
CA HIS A 895 17.36 -33.16 -41.20
C HIS A 895 16.54 -33.06 -39.91
N VAL A 896 15.34 -33.64 -39.90
CA VAL A 896 14.40 -33.57 -38.76
C VAL A 896 14.41 -34.89 -37.96
N PHE A 897 14.54 -34.77 -36.64
CA PHE A 897 14.56 -35.86 -35.67
C PHE A 897 13.40 -35.66 -34.69
N THR A 898 12.38 -36.53 -34.79
CA THR A 898 11.17 -36.47 -33.97
C THR A 898 11.17 -37.56 -32.89
N GLY A 899 10.46 -37.31 -31.80
CA GLY A 899 10.18 -38.33 -30.78
C GLY A 899 11.35 -38.60 -29.82
N LEU A 900 12.24 -37.62 -29.63
CA LEU A 900 13.35 -37.72 -28.69
C LEU A 900 12.80 -37.65 -27.25
N PRO A 901 13.19 -38.58 -26.35
CA PRO A 901 12.58 -38.69 -25.04
C PRO A 901 13.03 -37.58 -24.08
N SER A 902 12.07 -37.00 -23.36
CA SER A 902 12.30 -36.18 -22.16
C SER A 902 12.58 -37.07 -20.93
N TYR A 903 13.25 -36.52 -19.91
CA TYR A 903 13.37 -37.18 -18.59
C TYR A 903 12.11 -37.02 -17.72
N ALA A 904 11.12 -36.23 -18.17
CA ALA A 904 9.88 -35.95 -17.45
C ALA A 904 8.63 -36.48 -18.18
N ASP A 905 7.66 -37.00 -17.41
CA ASP A 905 6.37 -37.46 -17.94
C ASP A 905 5.51 -36.33 -18.54
N VAL A 906 5.61 -35.13 -17.96
CA VAL A 906 5.00 -33.87 -18.40
C VAL A 906 6.05 -32.77 -18.27
N PHE A 907 6.02 -31.78 -19.17
CA PHE A 907 6.91 -30.61 -19.12
C PHE A 907 6.07 -29.35 -18.86
N PRO A 908 5.73 -29.05 -17.58
CA PRO A 908 4.65 -28.12 -17.26
C PRO A 908 4.99 -26.66 -17.56
N ILE A 909 6.24 -26.26 -17.40
CA ILE A 909 6.74 -24.90 -17.64
C ILE A 909 8.15 -25.00 -18.23
N PHE A 910 8.43 -24.24 -19.29
CA PHE A 910 9.78 -24.04 -19.80
C PHE A 910 10.34 -22.76 -19.17
N SER A 911 10.89 -22.89 -17.96
CA SER A 911 11.38 -21.76 -17.16
C SER A 911 12.90 -21.60 -17.18
N TYR A 912 13.64 -22.54 -17.79
CA TYR A 912 15.09 -22.49 -17.91
C TYR A 912 15.61 -23.04 -19.24
N PHE A 913 16.52 -22.31 -19.87
CA PHE A 913 17.46 -22.79 -20.90
C PHE A 913 18.89 -22.56 -20.41
N GLY A 914 19.77 -23.54 -20.64
CA GLY A 914 21.20 -23.42 -20.40
C GLY A 914 21.98 -23.93 -21.59
N MET A 915 23.12 -23.31 -21.88
CA MET A 915 24.09 -23.80 -22.85
C MET A 915 25.51 -23.63 -22.28
N TYR A 916 26.23 -24.73 -22.19
CA TYR A 916 27.48 -24.81 -21.44
C TYR A 916 28.53 -25.66 -22.15
N SER A 917 29.80 -25.26 -21.97
CA SER A 917 30.93 -26.08 -22.42
C SER A 917 31.05 -27.35 -21.59
N ILE A 918 31.39 -28.44 -22.28
CA ILE A 918 31.80 -29.72 -21.71
C ILE A 918 33.13 -30.19 -22.33
N ALA A 919 33.89 -29.27 -22.92
CA ALA A 919 35.23 -29.56 -23.44
C ALA A 919 36.23 -29.78 -22.28
N ASP A 920 37.02 -30.85 -22.33
CA ASP A 920 38.04 -31.15 -21.32
C ASP A 920 39.43 -31.25 -21.98
N GLY A 921 40.35 -30.40 -21.54
CA GLY A 921 41.76 -30.43 -21.95
C GLY A 921 42.06 -30.11 -23.43
N VAL A 922 41.15 -29.42 -24.14
CA VAL A 922 41.32 -29.06 -25.55
C VAL A 922 41.04 -27.58 -25.82
N ASP A 923 41.90 -26.95 -26.65
CA ASP A 923 41.64 -25.61 -27.19
C ASP A 923 40.54 -25.72 -28.26
N THR A 924 39.43 -25.00 -28.12
CA THR A 924 38.31 -25.07 -29.07
C THR A 924 37.50 -23.76 -29.09
N SER A 925 36.99 -23.37 -30.27
CA SER A 925 35.99 -22.31 -30.43
C SER A 925 34.62 -22.92 -30.73
N THR A 926 33.55 -22.16 -30.46
CA THR A 926 32.21 -22.40 -31.01
C THR A 926 31.55 -21.04 -31.20
N TYR A 927 30.98 -20.80 -32.39
CA TYR A 927 30.39 -19.51 -32.76
C TYR A 927 28.88 -19.69 -32.96
N ILE A 928 28.10 -18.72 -32.48
CA ILE A 928 26.63 -18.72 -32.46
C ILE A 928 26.14 -17.37 -33.02
N ASP A 929 25.15 -17.40 -33.89
CA ASP A 929 24.54 -16.25 -34.57
C ASP A 929 23.02 -16.48 -34.70
N ASN A 930 22.24 -15.42 -34.96
CA ASN A 930 20.77 -15.47 -35.10
C ASN A 930 20.05 -16.24 -33.97
N PHE A 931 20.48 -16.09 -32.71
CA PHE A 931 19.87 -16.84 -31.61
C PHE A 931 18.48 -16.29 -31.28
N SER A 932 17.47 -17.16 -31.34
CA SER A 932 16.08 -16.81 -31.05
C SER A 932 15.39 -17.85 -30.16
N MET A 933 14.41 -17.38 -29.41
CA MET A 933 13.52 -18.22 -28.62
C MET A 933 12.10 -17.66 -28.67
N SER A 934 11.16 -18.51 -29.08
CA SER A 934 9.77 -18.17 -29.37
C SER A 934 8.81 -19.17 -28.73
N ASN A 935 7.52 -18.82 -28.68
CA ASN A 935 6.47 -19.69 -28.17
C ASN A 935 5.20 -19.59 -29.03
N GLU A 936 4.77 -20.73 -29.58
CA GLU A 936 3.43 -20.92 -30.13
C GLU A 936 2.50 -21.44 -29.02
N SER A 937 2.06 -20.55 -28.13
CA SER A 937 1.15 -20.83 -27.00
C SER A 937 -0.09 -21.65 -27.41
N SER A 938 -0.55 -22.59 -26.58
CA SER A 938 -1.77 -23.33 -26.85
C SER A 938 -3.04 -22.51 -26.56
N GLU A 939 -2.89 -21.33 -25.96
CA GLU A 939 -3.96 -20.36 -25.72
C GLU A 939 -4.82 -20.17 -26.98
N ALA A 940 -6.11 -20.49 -26.82
CA ALA A 940 -7.09 -20.26 -27.86
C ALA A 940 -7.18 -18.74 -28.13
N PRO A 941 -7.25 -18.30 -29.40
CA PRO A 941 -7.47 -16.90 -29.72
C PRO A 941 -8.69 -16.39 -28.93
N LYS A 942 -8.66 -15.16 -28.39
CA LYS A 942 -9.76 -14.62 -27.56
C LYS A 942 -10.10 -13.19 -27.92
N LEU A 943 -11.37 -12.83 -27.78
CA LEU A 943 -11.83 -11.45 -27.88
C LEU A 943 -11.92 -10.80 -26.50
N MET A 944 -11.69 -9.49 -26.45
CA MET A 944 -12.05 -8.64 -25.30
C MET A 944 -12.91 -7.47 -25.81
N LEU A 945 -13.93 -7.07 -25.03
CA LEU A 945 -14.87 -6.02 -25.40
C LEU A 945 -14.81 -4.86 -24.40
N ALA A 946 -14.42 -3.68 -24.87
CA ALA A 946 -14.38 -2.45 -24.09
C ALA A 946 -15.53 -1.51 -24.51
N ALA A 947 -16.24 -0.93 -23.53
CA ALA A 947 -17.31 0.04 -23.76
C ALA A 947 -17.45 0.98 -22.54
N PRO A 948 -18.05 2.18 -22.70
CA PRO A 948 -18.37 3.03 -21.56
C PRO A 948 -19.32 2.31 -20.60
N ALA A 949 -19.00 2.28 -19.30
CA ALA A 949 -19.82 1.60 -18.28
C ALA A 949 -21.27 2.11 -18.21
N SER A 950 -21.52 3.36 -18.63
CA SER A 950 -22.89 3.87 -18.83
C SER A 950 -22.99 4.90 -19.95
N VAL A 951 -24.18 5.04 -20.51
CA VAL A 951 -24.50 5.95 -21.64
C VAL A 951 -25.84 6.64 -21.41
N LYS A 952 -25.99 7.91 -21.82
CA LYS A 952 -27.26 8.64 -21.65
C LYS A 952 -28.31 8.12 -22.66
N SER A 953 -29.56 7.99 -22.25
CA SER A 953 -30.61 7.46 -23.13
C SER A 953 -30.78 8.30 -24.42
N GLY A 954 -30.61 7.66 -25.58
CA GLY A 954 -30.56 8.33 -26.90
C GLY A 954 -29.15 8.66 -27.43
N GLN A 955 -28.09 8.47 -26.63
CA GLN A 955 -26.69 8.72 -26.99
C GLN A 955 -26.13 7.61 -27.91
N SER A 956 -25.21 7.97 -28.80
CA SER A 956 -24.39 7.01 -29.54
C SER A 956 -23.11 6.68 -28.76
N PHE A 957 -22.70 5.41 -28.77
CA PHE A 957 -21.49 4.92 -28.10
C PHE A 957 -20.79 3.87 -28.97
N ALA A 958 -19.55 3.54 -28.63
CA ALA A 958 -18.80 2.47 -29.29
C ALA A 958 -18.57 1.30 -28.32
N VAL A 959 -18.52 0.09 -28.88
CA VAL A 959 -17.88 -1.08 -28.28
C VAL A 959 -16.64 -1.38 -29.12
N THR A 960 -15.46 -1.29 -28.52
CA THR A 960 -14.21 -1.71 -29.14
C THR A 960 -14.00 -3.20 -28.90
N THR A 961 -13.58 -3.92 -29.94
CA THR A 961 -13.25 -5.34 -29.91
C THR A 961 -11.76 -5.49 -30.13
N GLN A 962 -11.08 -6.01 -29.11
CA GLN A 962 -9.70 -6.46 -29.19
C GLN A 962 -9.67 -7.94 -29.58
N LEU A 963 -8.72 -8.33 -30.43
CA LEU A 963 -8.37 -9.73 -30.68
C LEU A 963 -6.98 -9.99 -30.07
N GLN A 964 -6.88 -10.99 -29.22
CA GLN A 964 -5.62 -11.69 -28.94
C GLN A 964 -5.58 -12.94 -29.83
N PRO A 965 -4.68 -13.02 -30.83
CA PRO A 965 -4.72 -14.06 -31.87
C PRO A 965 -4.21 -15.44 -31.41
N GLY A 966 -3.64 -15.53 -30.21
CA GLY A 966 -2.95 -16.74 -29.73
C GLY A 966 -1.76 -17.11 -30.63
N SER A 967 -1.41 -18.39 -30.69
CA SER A 967 -0.32 -18.92 -31.55
C SER A 967 -0.49 -18.78 -33.07
N GLN A 968 -1.54 -18.12 -33.56
CA GLN A 968 -1.85 -18.11 -34.99
C GLN A 968 -2.12 -16.70 -35.51
N GLN A 969 -1.21 -16.20 -36.37
CA GLN A 969 -1.43 -14.96 -37.11
C GLN A 969 -2.81 -14.95 -37.78
N ALA A 970 -3.63 -13.93 -37.51
CA ALA A 970 -4.96 -13.81 -38.05
C ALA A 970 -4.94 -12.92 -39.30
N THR A 971 -5.06 -13.56 -40.48
CA THR A 971 -5.25 -12.88 -41.77
C THR A 971 -6.73 -12.72 -42.14
N ALA A 972 -7.64 -13.39 -41.43
CA ALA A 972 -9.08 -13.17 -41.54
C ALA A 972 -9.83 -13.46 -40.24
N LEU A 973 -10.99 -12.82 -40.06
CA LEU A 973 -11.88 -12.96 -38.90
C LEU A 973 -13.34 -13.14 -39.36
N ASP A 974 -14.10 -14.01 -38.70
CA ASP A 974 -15.57 -14.11 -38.78
C ASP A 974 -16.17 -14.02 -37.37
N ILE A 975 -16.74 -12.87 -37.03
CA ILE A 975 -17.30 -12.60 -35.70
C ILE A 975 -18.79 -12.31 -35.82
N THR A 976 -19.60 -12.95 -34.99
CA THR A 976 -21.03 -12.65 -34.81
C THR A 976 -21.28 -12.14 -33.41
N PHE A 977 -21.86 -10.94 -33.33
CA PHE A 977 -22.28 -10.30 -32.08
C PHE A 977 -23.79 -10.34 -31.92
N GLU A 978 -24.23 -10.44 -30.66
CA GLU A 978 -25.60 -10.26 -30.20
C GLU A 978 -25.70 -9.03 -29.29
N TYR A 979 -26.82 -8.32 -29.38
CA TYR A 979 -27.14 -7.16 -28.57
C TYR A 979 -28.65 -7.08 -28.32
N ASP A 980 -29.06 -6.53 -27.18
CA ASP A 980 -30.48 -6.37 -26.90
C ASP A 980 -31.12 -5.27 -27.78
N LEU A 981 -32.11 -5.69 -28.56
CA LEU A 981 -32.91 -4.82 -29.42
C LEU A 981 -33.75 -3.83 -28.64
N ASP A 982 -34.22 -4.13 -27.42
CA ASP A 982 -35.14 -3.22 -26.72
C ASP A 982 -34.40 -2.07 -26.03
N THR A 983 -33.09 -2.19 -25.82
CA THR A 983 -32.25 -1.16 -25.19
C THR A 983 -31.32 -0.44 -26.16
N VAL A 984 -30.77 -1.09 -27.21
CA VAL A 984 -29.88 -0.43 -28.19
C VAL A 984 -30.23 -0.69 -29.65
N ALA A 985 -29.55 0.01 -30.55
CA ALA A 985 -29.57 -0.22 -31.99
C ALA A 985 -28.15 -0.10 -32.55
N PHE A 986 -27.74 -1.06 -33.38
CA PHE A 986 -26.47 -0.99 -34.13
C PHE A 986 -26.48 0.14 -35.17
N VAL A 987 -25.31 0.75 -35.44
CA VAL A 987 -25.15 1.90 -36.33
C VAL A 987 -24.11 1.64 -37.43
N SER A 988 -22.87 1.29 -37.07
CA SER A 988 -21.78 1.00 -38.03
C SER A 988 -20.75 0.05 -37.43
N ALA A 989 -19.97 -0.59 -38.30
CA ALA A 989 -18.74 -1.29 -37.95
C ALA A 989 -17.57 -0.59 -38.66
N GLU A 990 -16.45 -0.41 -37.97
CA GLU A 990 -15.24 0.24 -38.46
C GLU A 990 -14.03 -0.65 -38.13
N SER A 991 -13.19 -0.96 -39.12
CA SER A 991 -11.88 -1.58 -38.88
C SER A 991 -10.95 -0.54 -38.27
N LEU A 992 -10.17 -0.93 -37.27
CA LEU A 992 -9.23 -0.06 -36.57
C LEU A 992 -7.78 -0.22 -37.08
N ILE A 993 -7.49 -1.32 -37.79
CA ILE A 993 -6.14 -1.64 -38.26
C ILE A 993 -5.98 -1.27 -39.75
N PRO A 994 -5.03 -0.37 -40.11
CA PRO A 994 -4.70 -0.08 -41.50
C PRO A 994 -4.27 -1.34 -42.25
N GLY A 995 -4.81 -1.56 -43.44
CA GLY A 995 -4.55 -2.78 -44.22
C GLY A 995 -5.35 -4.01 -43.76
N VAL A 996 -6.26 -3.90 -42.79
CA VAL A 996 -7.28 -4.93 -42.51
C VAL A 996 -8.66 -4.40 -42.91
N ALA A 997 -9.24 -5.00 -43.96
CA ALA A 997 -10.48 -4.54 -44.56
C ALA A 997 -11.72 -5.24 -43.96
N LEU A 998 -12.83 -4.49 -43.83
CA LEU A 998 -14.16 -5.04 -43.60
C LEU A 998 -14.73 -5.62 -44.90
N VAL A 999 -14.86 -6.94 -44.96
CA VAL A 999 -15.30 -7.70 -46.14
C VAL A 999 -16.83 -7.87 -46.17
N GLU A 1000 -17.46 -8.18 -45.03
CA GLU A 1000 -18.92 -8.22 -44.87
C GLU A 1000 -19.30 -7.56 -43.52
N THR A 1001 -20.43 -6.84 -43.48
CA THR A 1001 -21.12 -6.50 -42.23
C THR A 1001 -22.61 -6.70 -42.44
N LYS A 1002 -23.19 -7.64 -41.70
CA LYS A 1002 -24.49 -8.25 -41.98
C LYS A 1002 -25.40 -8.21 -40.76
N THR A 1003 -26.52 -7.52 -40.89
CA THR A 1003 -27.54 -7.27 -39.85
C THR A 1003 -28.87 -7.96 -40.18
N GLY A 1004 -28.83 -9.07 -40.92
CA GLY A 1004 -30.02 -9.78 -41.43
C GLY A 1004 -30.80 -10.58 -40.39
N GLU A 1005 -30.21 -10.83 -39.22
CA GLU A 1005 -30.90 -11.40 -38.06
C GLU A 1005 -31.12 -10.31 -37.01
N ALA A 1006 -32.34 -10.23 -36.47
CA ALA A 1006 -32.71 -9.21 -35.52
C ALA A 1006 -31.94 -9.39 -34.20
N GLY A 1007 -31.26 -8.34 -33.73
CA GLY A 1007 -30.43 -8.37 -32.53
C GLY A 1007 -29.00 -8.88 -32.77
N LYS A 1008 -28.61 -9.08 -34.04
CA LYS A 1008 -27.28 -9.54 -34.41
C LYS A 1008 -26.56 -8.62 -35.39
N VAL A 1009 -25.24 -8.68 -35.35
CA VAL A 1009 -24.37 -8.22 -36.44
C VAL A 1009 -23.24 -9.23 -36.64
N ARG A 1010 -23.13 -9.77 -37.86
CA ARG A 1010 -21.98 -10.57 -38.28
C ARG A 1010 -21.01 -9.69 -39.08
N VAL A 1011 -19.73 -9.79 -38.77
CA VAL A 1011 -18.64 -9.02 -39.35
C VAL A 1011 -17.58 -9.99 -39.87
N ILE A 1012 -17.18 -9.83 -41.13
CA ILE A 1012 -16.05 -10.54 -41.72
C ILE A 1012 -14.95 -9.53 -42.04
N MET A 1013 -13.72 -9.83 -41.64
CA MET A 1013 -12.53 -9.00 -41.89
C MET A 1013 -11.43 -9.82 -42.54
N ALA A 1014 -10.57 -9.19 -43.33
CA ALA A 1014 -9.40 -9.84 -43.93
C ALA A 1014 -8.24 -8.85 -44.12
N SER A 1015 -7.00 -9.33 -44.00
CA SER A 1015 -5.79 -8.54 -44.22
C SER A 1015 -5.46 -8.38 -45.71
N GLU A 1016 -5.00 -7.20 -46.11
CA GLU A 1016 -4.49 -6.89 -47.45
C GLU A 1016 -3.06 -7.43 -47.59
N GLY A 1017 -2.92 -8.75 -47.56
CA GLY A 1017 -1.65 -9.47 -47.57
C GLY A 1017 -1.13 -9.83 -46.18
N LEU A 1018 0.04 -10.48 -46.13
CA LEU A 1018 0.63 -11.02 -44.89
C LEU A 1018 1.24 -9.94 -43.99
N THR A 1019 1.70 -8.82 -44.56
CA THR A 1019 2.26 -7.68 -43.82
C THR A 1019 1.24 -6.91 -42.99
N HIS A 1020 -0.05 -7.29 -43.05
CA HIS A 1020 -1.15 -6.74 -42.29
C HIS A 1020 -1.88 -7.84 -41.48
N ALA A 1021 -1.25 -8.99 -41.26
CA ALA A 1021 -1.77 -10.04 -40.38
C ALA A 1021 -1.72 -9.57 -38.92
N ILE A 1022 -2.71 -9.95 -38.12
CA ILE A 1022 -2.73 -9.65 -36.69
C ILE A 1022 -1.92 -10.73 -35.96
N THR A 1023 -0.72 -10.39 -35.53
CA THR A 1023 0.27 -11.28 -34.90
C THR A 1023 0.31 -11.17 -33.37
N GLU A 1024 -0.24 -10.09 -32.81
CA GLU A 1024 -0.25 -9.78 -31.38
C GLU A 1024 -1.62 -9.23 -30.95
N ALA A 1025 -1.80 -8.92 -29.66
CA ALA A 1025 -3.06 -8.41 -29.14
C ALA A 1025 -3.33 -6.99 -29.68
N ALA A 1026 -4.43 -6.82 -30.43
CA ALA A 1026 -4.72 -5.56 -31.11
C ALA A 1026 -6.23 -5.24 -31.14
N ASP A 1027 -6.56 -3.95 -31.01
CA ASP A 1027 -7.90 -3.44 -31.22
C ASP A 1027 -8.25 -3.55 -32.72
N VAL A 1028 -9.03 -4.56 -33.09
CA VAL A 1028 -9.33 -4.89 -34.49
C VAL A 1028 -10.54 -4.12 -35.03
N LEU A 1029 -11.59 -4.00 -34.21
CA LEU A 1029 -12.94 -3.68 -34.70
C LEU A 1029 -13.70 -2.79 -33.72
N LYS A 1030 -14.28 -1.71 -34.24
CA LYS A 1030 -15.17 -0.82 -33.51
C LYS A 1030 -16.61 -0.98 -33.98
N LEU A 1031 -17.50 -1.31 -33.05
CA LEU A 1031 -18.95 -1.39 -33.27
C LEU A 1031 -19.61 -0.13 -32.69
N ASN A 1032 -20.17 0.72 -33.54
CA ASN A 1032 -20.94 1.87 -33.08
C ASN A 1032 -22.40 1.49 -32.87
N PHE A 1033 -22.92 1.83 -31.70
CA PHE A 1033 -24.29 1.60 -31.25
C PHE A 1033 -24.97 2.92 -30.86
N LYS A 1034 -26.29 2.86 -30.67
CA LYS A 1034 -27.09 3.96 -30.14
C LYS A 1034 -28.09 3.44 -29.11
N ALA A 1035 -28.02 3.99 -27.90
CA ALA A 1035 -28.99 3.73 -26.84
C ALA A 1035 -30.38 4.20 -27.27
N LYS A 1036 -31.40 3.35 -27.08
CA LYS A 1036 -32.80 3.72 -27.33
C LYS A 1036 -33.29 4.70 -26.26
N LYS A 1037 -34.34 5.46 -26.61
CA LYS A 1037 -35.00 6.38 -25.68
C LYS A 1037 -35.86 5.59 -24.69
N ARG A 1038 -35.49 5.67 -23.41
CA ARG A 1038 -36.04 4.90 -22.29
C ARG A 1038 -36.08 5.75 -21.02
N THR A 1039 -36.95 5.38 -20.09
CA THR A 1039 -37.22 6.13 -18.84
C THR A 1039 -37.05 5.28 -17.59
N ASP A 1040 -36.55 4.06 -17.72
CA ASP A 1040 -36.53 3.02 -16.68
C ASP A 1040 -35.14 2.60 -16.19
N GLY A 1041 -34.06 3.16 -16.78
CA GLY A 1041 -32.68 2.91 -16.30
C GLY A 1041 -32.17 1.50 -16.61
N ALA A 1042 -32.51 0.96 -17.77
CA ALA A 1042 -32.17 -0.41 -18.15
C ALA A 1042 -30.68 -0.61 -18.49
N GLY A 1043 -30.10 -1.71 -18.05
CA GLY A 1043 -28.83 -2.23 -18.57
C GLY A 1043 -29.00 -2.91 -19.93
N THR A 1044 -27.94 -2.91 -20.73
CA THR A 1044 -27.80 -3.65 -21.99
C THR A 1044 -26.50 -4.46 -21.97
N THR A 1045 -26.47 -5.56 -22.72
CA THR A 1045 -25.24 -6.32 -22.99
C THR A 1045 -24.96 -6.33 -24.48
N VAL A 1046 -23.68 -6.25 -24.86
CA VAL A 1046 -23.19 -6.62 -26.18
C VAL A 1046 -22.24 -7.79 -26.00
N GLN A 1047 -22.44 -8.88 -26.72
CA GLN A 1047 -21.66 -10.10 -26.61
C GLN A 1047 -21.28 -10.63 -27.99
N SER A 1048 -20.14 -11.30 -28.11
CA SER A 1048 -19.87 -12.19 -29.25
C SER A 1048 -20.48 -13.57 -28.95
N THR A 1049 -21.08 -14.23 -29.96
CA THR A 1049 -21.64 -15.59 -29.82
C THR A 1049 -21.10 -16.58 -30.85
N LYS A 1050 -20.36 -16.09 -31.85
CA LYS A 1050 -19.41 -16.87 -32.65
C LYS A 1050 -18.21 -15.96 -32.93
N ALA A 1051 -17.00 -16.47 -32.83
CA ALA A 1051 -15.81 -15.82 -33.35
C ALA A 1051 -14.84 -16.88 -33.89
N VAL A 1052 -14.25 -16.63 -35.05
CA VAL A 1052 -13.29 -17.51 -35.75
C VAL A 1052 -12.20 -16.66 -36.37
N VAL A 1053 -10.93 -17.11 -36.29
CA VAL A 1053 -9.80 -16.54 -37.03
C VAL A 1053 -9.27 -17.56 -38.04
N SER A 1054 -8.71 -17.07 -39.15
CA SER A 1054 -7.97 -17.88 -40.12
C SER A 1054 -6.59 -17.29 -40.37
N ASN A 1055 -5.61 -18.16 -40.62
CA ASN A 1055 -4.29 -17.81 -41.13
C ASN A 1055 -4.24 -17.85 -42.67
N GLU A 1056 -3.03 -17.69 -43.23
CA GLU A 1056 -2.77 -17.61 -44.67
C GLU A 1056 -3.06 -18.90 -45.44
N ARG A 1057 -3.20 -20.04 -44.73
CA ARG A 1057 -3.48 -21.36 -45.31
C ARG A 1057 -4.96 -21.72 -45.31
N GLY A 1058 -5.81 -20.86 -44.74
CA GLY A 1058 -7.24 -21.16 -44.54
C GLY A 1058 -7.52 -22.02 -43.30
N THR A 1059 -6.58 -22.13 -42.35
CA THR A 1059 -6.78 -22.90 -41.11
C THR A 1059 -7.63 -22.08 -40.13
N GLU A 1060 -8.90 -22.43 -39.98
CA GLU A 1060 -9.81 -21.80 -39.01
C GLU A 1060 -9.55 -22.31 -37.57
N LYS A 1061 -9.34 -21.38 -36.62
CA LYS A 1061 -9.44 -21.63 -35.17
C LYS A 1061 -10.67 -20.91 -34.60
N ASN A 1062 -11.42 -21.56 -33.72
CA ASN A 1062 -12.44 -20.89 -32.92
C ASN A 1062 -11.78 -19.90 -31.94
N VAL A 1063 -12.46 -18.79 -31.70
CA VAL A 1063 -12.00 -17.70 -30.84
C VAL A 1063 -12.92 -17.66 -29.61
N GLN A 1064 -12.37 -17.54 -28.40
CA GLN A 1064 -13.14 -17.37 -27.18
C GLN A 1064 -13.92 -16.06 -27.22
N THR A 1065 -15.23 -16.17 -26.98
CA THR A 1065 -16.18 -15.06 -27.00
C THR A 1065 -16.18 -14.27 -25.68
N ALA A 1066 -16.39 -12.96 -25.78
CA ALA A 1066 -16.54 -12.04 -24.65
C ALA A 1066 -17.85 -11.24 -24.70
N SER A 1067 -18.20 -10.65 -23.56
CA SER A 1067 -19.39 -9.82 -23.34
C SER A 1067 -19.07 -8.57 -22.52
N VAL A 1068 -19.71 -7.45 -22.82
CA VAL A 1068 -19.64 -6.19 -22.06
C VAL A 1068 -21.03 -5.68 -21.73
N ALA A 1069 -21.22 -5.21 -20.49
CA ALA A 1069 -22.47 -4.65 -19.99
C ALA A 1069 -22.37 -3.11 -19.90
N ILE A 1070 -23.44 -2.41 -20.30
CA ILE A 1070 -23.54 -0.96 -20.31
C ILE A 1070 -24.85 -0.54 -19.64
N GLN A 1071 -24.83 0.46 -18.75
CA GLN A 1071 -26.04 1.01 -18.14
C GLN A 1071 -26.61 2.17 -18.96
N ILE A 1072 -27.89 2.12 -19.36
CA ILE A 1072 -28.54 3.23 -20.06
C ILE A 1072 -29.16 4.19 -19.04
N GLN A 1073 -28.47 5.30 -18.77
CA GLN A 1073 -28.90 6.32 -17.82
C GLN A 1073 -30.25 6.93 -18.25
N GLN A 1074 -31.16 7.10 -17.29
CA GLN A 1074 -32.48 7.70 -17.48
C GLN A 1074 -32.38 9.10 -18.11
N GLY A 1075 -33.09 9.31 -19.21
CA GLY A 1075 -33.12 10.63 -19.87
C GLY A 1075 -34.01 11.62 -19.12
N ASN A 1076 -33.41 12.59 -18.42
CA ASN A 1076 -34.12 13.73 -17.81
C ASN A 1076 -34.74 14.63 -18.89
N GLY A 1077 -35.97 14.29 -19.30
CA GLY A 1077 -36.71 14.97 -20.35
C GLY A 1077 -37.30 16.30 -19.92
N ASN A 1078 -36.51 17.37 -19.96
CA ASN A 1078 -37.01 18.75 -19.85
C ASN A 1078 -37.86 19.12 -21.08
N GLY A 1079 -39.13 18.70 -21.07
CA GLY A 1079 -40.12 18.99 -22.11
C GLY A 1079 -41.15 20.03 -21.66
N SER A 1080 -41.06 21.25 -22.19
CA SER A 1080 -42.05 22.32 -21.98
C SER A 1080 -43.37 22.02 -22.71
N GLY A 1081 -44.17 21.09 -22.20
CA GLY A 1081 -45.41 20.62 -22.82
C GLY A 1081 -46.64 20.75 -21.93
N ASN A 1082 -47.63 21.53 -22.38
CA ASN A 1082 -48.96 21.53 -21.76
C ASN A 1082 -49.69 20.24 -22.14
N GLY A 1083 -49.73 19.25 -21.24
CA GLY A 1083 -50.39 17.97 -21.46
C GLY A 1083 -50.91 17.34 -20.17
N HIS A 1084 -52.06 16.66 -20.26
CA HIS A 1084 -52.63 15.90 -19.15
C HIS A 1084 -52.04 14.48 -19.14
N GLY A 1085 -51.36 14.11 -18.06
CA GLY A 1085 -50.78 12.77 -17.87
C GLY A 1085 -50.58 12.44 -16.40
N ASN A 1086 -50.67 11.15 -16.05
CA ASN A 1086 -50.39 10.65 -14.70
C ASN A 1086 -48.92 10.24 -14.61
N GLY A 1087 -48.22 10.67 -13.56
CA GLY A 1087 -46.82 10.32 -13.30
C GLY A 1087 -46.36 10.87 -11.95
N ASN A 1088 -45.33 10.24 -11.38
CA ASN A 1088 -44.70 10.70 -10.15
C ASN A 1088 -43.51 11.62 -10.48
N GLY A 1089 -43.31 12.69 -9.71
CA GLY A 1089 -42.19 13.61 -9.88
C GLY A 1089 -42.23 14.74 -8.85
N ASN A 1090 -41.08 15.33 -8.54
CA ASN A 1090 -40.96 16.46 -7.63
C ASN A 1090 -40.74 17.76 -8.42
N GLY A 1091 -41.56 18.78 -8.19
CA GLY A 1091 -41.43 20.08 -8.85
C GLY A 1091 -42.55 21.04 -8.45
N ASN A 1092 -42.29 22.35 -8.55
CA ASN A 1092 -43.26 23.39 -8.20
C ASN A 1092 -44.06 23.81 -9.46
N GLY A 1093 -45.36 23.51 -9.49
CA GLY A 1093 -46.26 23.91 -10.59
C GLY A 1093 -47.73 23.71 -10.23
N ASN A 1094 -48.61 24.42 -10.93
CA ASN A 1094 -50.07 24.30 -10.75
C ASN A 1094 -50.65 23.31 -11.76
N GLY A 1095 -51.30 22.24 -11.29
CA GLY A 1095 -51.89 21.21 -12.16
C GLY A 1095 -52.86 20.28 -11.43
N HIS A 1096 -53.55 19.45 -12.22
CA HIS A 1096 -54.48 18.42 -11.72
C HIS A 1096 -54.02 17.04 -12.20
N GLY A 1097 -53.79 16.12 -11.27
CA GLY A 1097 -53.36 14.74 -11.54
C GLY A 1097 -53.32 13.91 -10.26
N ASN A 1098 -53.21 12.59 -10.39
CA ASN A 1098 -53.00 11.67 -9.26
C ASN A 1098 -51.59 11.08 -9.33
N GLY A 1099 -50.85 11.15 -8.23
CA GLY A 1099 -49.47 10.68 -8.10
C GLY A 1099 -48.93 10.94 -6.68
N ASN A 1100 -47.79 10.32 -6.35
CA ASN A 1100 -47.08 10.55 -5.10
C ASN A 1100 -45.83 11.40 -5.36
N GLY A 1101 -45.53 12.35 -4.47
CA GLY A 1101 -44.36 13.23 -4.56
C GLY A 1101 -44.26 14.17 -3.35
N ASN A 1102 -43.10 14.80 -3.17
CA ASN A 1102 -42.85 15.79 -2.11
C ASN A 1102 -42.56 17.16 -2.75
N GLY A 1103 -43.32 18.19 -2.36
CA GLY A 1103 -43.19 19.54 -2.91
C GLY A 1103 -44.21 20.51 -2.33
N SER A 1104 -44.12 21.79 -2.71
CA SER A 1104 -44.94 22.87 -2.15
C SER A 1104 -45.80 23.51 -3.24
N GLY A 1105 -47.11 23.21 -3.25
CA GLY A 1105 -48.06 23.72 -4.24
C GLY A 1105 -49.52 23.59 -3.81
N ASN A 1106 -50.40 24.29 -4.52
CA ASN A 1106 -51.86 24.23 -4.31
C ASN A 1106 -52.50 23.37 -5.40
N GLY A 1107 -53.22 22.31 -5.01
CA GLY A 1107 -53.86 21.39 -5.96
C GLY A 1107 -54.94 20.51 -5.33
N HIS A 1108 -55.65 19.77 -6.19
CA HIS A 1108 -56.64 18.77 -5.80
C HIS A 1108 -56.32 17.43 -6.46
N GLY A 1109 -56.16 16.38 -5.64
CA GLY A 1109 -55.86 15.01 -6.03
C GLY A 1109 -55.83 14.08 -4.82
N ASN A 1110 -55.75 12.77 -5.03
CA ASN A 1110 -55.56 11.78 -3.97
C ASN A 1110 -54.16 11.16 -4.08
N GLY A 1111 -53.41 11.14 -2.96
CA GLY A 1111 -52.05 10.61 -2.88
C GLY A 1111 -51.48 10.73 -1.47
N ASN A 1112 -50.32 10.10 -1.24
CA ASN A 1112 -49.57 10.21 0.02
C ASN A 1112 -48.27 11.01 -0.22
N GLY A 1113 -47.93 11.92 0.71
CA GLY A 1113 -46.71 12.73 0.64
C GLY A 1113 -46.53 13.60 1.89
N ASN A 1114 -45.32 14.13 2.07
CA ASN A 1114 -44.97 15.00 3.20
C ASN A 1114 -44.65 16.42 2.67
N GLY A 1115 -45.37 17.44 3.14
CA GLY A 1115 -45.16 18.84 2.74
C GLY A 1115 -46.14 19.81 3.39
N ASN A 1116 -45.83 21.12 3.31
CA ASN A 1116 -46.68 22.19 3.83
C ASN A 1116 -47.53 22.79 2.69
N GLY A 1117 -48.86 22.68 2.78
CA GLY A 1117 -49.79 23.25 1.80
C GLY A 1117 -51.24 23.27 2.29
N ASN A 1118 -52.09 24.06 1.61
CA ASN A 1118 -53.52 24.15 1.90
C ASN A 1118 -54.32 23.40 0.82
N GLY A 1119 -55.06 22.36 1.19
CA GLY A 1119 -55.86 21.58 0.26
C GLY A 1119 -56.93 20.71 0.92
N HIS A 1120 -57.80 20.12 0.10
CA HIS A 1120 -58.78 19.12 0.50
C HIS A 1120 -58.58 17.83 -0.30
N GLY A 1121 -58.40 16.71 0.39
CA GLY A 1121 -58.22 15.36 -0.15
C GLY A 1121 -58.19 14.32 0.97
N ASN A 1122 -58.25 13.03 0.62
CA ASN A 1122 -58.17 11.92 1.56
C ASN A 1122 -56.81 11.21 1.42
N GLY A 1123 -56.05 11.08 2.49
CA GLY A 1123 -54.74 10.39 2.51
C GLY A 1123 -54.15 10.25 3.91
N ASN A 1124 -53.07 9.50 4.04
CA ASN A 1124 -52.34 9.30 5.31
C ASN A 1124 -50.97 9.99 5.21
N GLY A 1125 -50.57 10.74 6.23
CA GLY A 1125 -49.27 11.41 6.29
C GLY A 1125 -48.90 11.91 7.69
N ASN A 1126 -47.61 12.22 7.90
CA ASN A 1126 -47.08 12.77 9.15
C ASN A 1126 -46.56 14.20 8.90
N GLY A 1127 -47.16 15.21 9.54
CA GLY A 1127 -46.69 16.59 9.43
C GLY A 1127 -47.51 17.59 10.24
N ASN A 1128 -46.90 18.72 10.59
CA ASN A 1128 -47.58 19.84 11.23
C ASN A 1128 -48.42 20.60 10.19
N SER A 1129 -49.73 20.68 10.37
CA SER A 1129 -50.63 21.36 9.45
C SER A 1129 -51.69 22.21 10.17
N ASN A 1130 -52.19 23.24 9.49
CA ASN A 1130 -53.32 24.07 9.90
C ASN A 1130 -54.42 23.94 8.84
N GLY A 1131 -55.27 22.92 8.96
CA GLY A 1131 -56.29 22.62 7.96
C GLY A 1131 -57.48 21.83 8.51
N ASN A 1132 -58.65 22.02 7.88
CA ASN A 1132 -59.88 21.27 8.19
C ASN A 1132 -59.98 20.05 7.28
N GLY A 1133 -59.77 18.85 7.82
CA GLY A 1133 -59.87 17.58 7.11
C GLY A 1133 -60.41 16.45 7.99
N TYR A 1134 -60.89 15.38 7.36
CA TYR A 1134 -61.36 14.16 8.03
C TYR A 1134 -60.43 13.00 7.65
N GLY A 1135 -59.75 12.40 8.62
CA GLY A 1135 -58.83 11.28 8.40
C GLY A 1135 -58.48 10.55 9.70
N ASN A 1136 -58.05 9.29 9.59
CA ASN A 1136 -57.64 8.46 10.71
C ASN A 1136 -56.11 8.37 10.74
N GLY A 1137 -55.47 8.79 11.84
CA GLY A 1137 -54.03 8.69 12.02
C GLY A 1137 -53.63 8.62 13.49
N ASN A 1138 -52.56 7.88 13.78
CA ASN A 1138 -51.95 7.81 15.11
C ASN A 1138 -50.81 8.83 15.18
N GLY A 1139 -50.84 9.75 16.16
CA GLY A 1139 -49.75 10.70 16.40
C GLY A 1139 -49.79 11.26 17.82
N ASN A 1140 -48.61 11.43 18.42
CA ASN A 1140 -48.47 12.08 19.72
C ASN A 1140 -48.42 13.60 19.55
N GLY A 1141 -49.46 14.31 20.00
CA GLY A 1141 -49.50 15.77 19.97
C GLY A 1141 -50.53 16.34 20.94
N ASN A 1142 -50.20 17.45 21.60
CA ASN A 1142 -51.11 18.15 22.50
C ASN A 1142 -52.13 18.98 21.70
N GLY A 1143 -53.36 18.47 21.54
CA GLY A 1143 -54.47 19.19 20.89
C GLY A 1143 -55.82 18.81 21.50
N ASN A 1144 -56.68 19.81 21.76
CA ASN A 1144 -58.03 19.58 22.25
C ASN A 1144 -58.97 19.22 21.09
N GLY A 1145 -59.55 18.01 21.10
CA GLY A 1145 -60.52 17.57 20.10
C GLY A 1145 -61.54 16.58 20.65
N HIS A 1146 -62.82 16.79 20.34
CA HIS A 1146 -63.90 15.83 20.61
C HIS A 1146 -64.15 14.95 19.37
N GLY A 1147 -64.29 13.63 19.57
CA GLY A 1147 -64.71 12.69 18.53
C GLY A 1147 -65.43 11.49 19.14
N ASN A 1148 -66.54 11.05 18.53
CA ASN A 1148 -67.30 9.89 18.98
C ASN A 1148 -66.76 8.61 18.33
N GLY A 1149 -66.62 7.54 19.11
CA GLY A 1149 -66.17 6.23 18.61
C GLY A 1149 -67.30 5.31 18.15
N LYS A 1150 -66.90 4.31 17.37
CA LYS A 1150 -67.54 2.99 17.30
C LYS A 1150 -66.53 1.94 16.83
#